data_AF-A0AAV0ULE0-F1
#
_entry.id   AF-A0AAV0ULE0-F1
#
_cell.length_a   1.000
_cell.length_b   1.000
_cell.length_c   1.000
_cell.angle_alpha   90.00
_cell.angle_beta   90.00
_cell.angle_gamma   90.00
#
_symmetry.space_group_name_H-M   'P 1'
#
loop_
_entity.id
_entity.type
_entity.pdbx_description
1 polymer ?
#
loop_
_entity_poly.entity_id
_entity_poly.type
_entity_poly.pdbx_seq_one_letter_code
_entity_poly.pdbx_strand_id
1 'polypeptide(L)'
;MWVVRDFTLQLLDNGKPISSKQYLENALQPTGGYSDDAVEKDQIRALLSNFFRHRDCVTLVRPVDDEQKLRNLPQVPYDELRHEFRTSFESLRKRLFGKAKPKTMFGKPLNGAMFVNLAGSYVEALNSGKAPVISSAWSRVVQAQCHDAFEDAVKCYKAELQARVRKYVSAEQFEKDASFEVIGDEKDGPNDGIQVVNNGQGSNAMFDKHGNLRTVVLRRKSEIQDLIDEAENPTDTENEMIEITKKDSDAEFEAAAQSVERTRLPCPKERLINVHRLCKKLAKKKLRDIADGDMGADVAAGGGDDYMAQFRVAVAAVFESYRQQNAAASMSYCRHVLSVLSQPGTDYLTHSEQLHQKSAMELYRETQAFLQDDLIEVHKEFVARAVGPSADAAYCEFVSQHVLSQTIQRTEITNAAHMAEVRALEKKMNDLSVKVAVAQGQADAMQELSTQQQQKCELGVKEAEQRCAAELTGLHSTLEFKTNELEHILNHNATMKRLADTAQQGQYRATEFALSAFAQVLCGYLIKQHMAPGAGGSTRAKWQQRYFVLQGPQLSFYDTKEDYERCRSDNPPMDVTGATIEDNYAVPEAFSVSFHDDKYYPLQLHAKSREVKQEWVRSLRAAAGGQATAQGGAACSAFSSSSIRPSASGKTNDLNSSAVYQGEKKVPPSYAQSASSSYRAGTGTGYAAGNSSSEIYGPTGGAGGSRYMQM
;
A
#
# COMPACT_ATOMS: atom_id res chain seq x y z
N MET A 1 -18.36 -93.87 -14.68
CA MET A 1 -18.82 -94.76 -15.77
C MET A 1 -18.05 -96.06 -15.64
N TRP A 2 -18.73 -97.20 -15.56
CA TRP A 2 -18.07 -98.50 -15.52
C TRP A 2 -17.93 -99.06 -16.94
N VAL A 3 -16.74 -99.51 -17.30
CA VAL A 3 -16.48 -100.18 -18.58
C VAL A 3 -16.07 -101.62 -18.25
N VAL A 4 -16.96 -102.57 -18.47
CA VAL A 4 -16.70 -103.99 -18.24
C VAL A 4 -16.13 -104.57 -19.52
N ARG A 5 -14.85 -104.96 -19.49
CA ARG A 5 -14.13 -105.57 -20.62
C ARG A 5 -14.44 -107.07 -20.70
N ASP A 6 -14.26 -107.63 -21.89
CA ASP A 6 -14.42 -109.06 -22.20
C ASP A 6 -15.71 -109.66 -21.62
N PHE A 7 -16.84 -108.95 -21.76
CA PHE A 7 -18.11 -109.32 -21.18
C PHE A 7 -18.71 -110.55 -21.88
N THR A 8 -18.83 -111.66 -21.14
CA THR A 8 -19.30 -112.98 -21.63
C THR A 8 -20.72 -113.33 -21.23
N LEU A 9 -21.32 -112.61 -20.27
CA LEU A 9 -22.68 -112.86 -19.82
C LEU A 9 -23.71 -112.34 -20.83
N GLN A 10 -24.83 -113.04 -20.96
CA GLN A 10 -26.00 -112.48 -21.63
C GLN A 10 -26.65 -111.45 -20.69
N LEU A 11 -27.04 -110.29 -21.21
CA LEU A 11 -27.74 -109.25 -20.44
C LEU A 11 -29.21 -109.64 -20.21
N LEU A 12 -29.42 -110.72 -19.45
CA LEU A 12 -30.71 -111.26 -19.06
C LEU A 12 -30.83 -111.29 -17.53
N ASP A 13 -31.99 -110.90 -17.01
CA ASP A 13 -32.37 -111.02 -15.61
C ASP A 13 -33.73 -111.72 -15.55
N ASN A 14 -33.80 -112.88 -14.89
CA ASN A 14 -34.98 -113.74 -14.85
C ASN A 14 -35.62 -113.98 -16.25
N GLY A 15 -34.77 -114.17 -17.26
CA GLY A 15 -35.16 -114.37 -18.67
C GLY A 15 -35.58 -113.12 -19.44
N LYS A 16 -35.58 -111.93 -18.82
CA LYS A 16 -35.91 -110.65 -19.47
C LYS A 16 -34.64 -109.89 -19.87
N PRO A 17 -34.60 -109.24 -21.04
CA PRO A 17 -33.46 -108.42 -21.45
C PRO A 17 -33.31 -107.19 -20.55
N ILE A 18 -32.10 -106.99 -20.02
CA ILE A 18 -31.72 -105.82 -19.22
C ILE A 18 -30.71 -104.95 -19.96
N SER A 19 -30.62 -103.67 -19.59
CA SER A 19 -29.56 -102.79 -20.09
C SER A 19 -28.26 -103.00 -19.32
N SER A 20 -27.11 -102.66 -19.93
CA SER A 20 -25.82 -102.64 -19.23
C SER A 20 -25.84 -101.75 -17.99
N LYS A 21 -26.61 -100.65 -18.01
CA LYS A 21 -26.84 -99.80 -16.84
C LYS A 21 -27.60 -100.55 -15.74
N GLN A 22 -28.68 -101.24 -16.09
CA GLN A 22 -29.47 -102.02 -15.13
C GLN A 22 -28.63 -103.14 -14.50
N TYR A 23 -27.74 -103.77 -15.26
CA TYR A 23 -26.78 -104.75 -14.74
C TYR A 23 -25.88 -104.15 -13.63
N LEU A 24 -25.38 -102.93 -13.80
CA LEU A 24 -24.64 -102.21 -12.75
C LEU A 24 -25.53 -101.85 -11.54
N GLU A 25 -26.75 -101.36 -11.76
CA GLU A 25 -27.66 -101.03 -10.65
C GLU A 25 -28.01 -102.28 -9.83
N ASN A 26 -28.30 -103.41 -10.48
CA ASN A 26 -28.53 -104.71 -9.82
C ASN A 26 -27.30 -105.17 -9.02
N ALA A 27 -26.08 -105.06 -9.59
CA ALA A 27 -24.85 -105.45 -8.91
C ALA A 27 -24.52 -104.61 -7.66
N LEU A 28 -25.06 -103.38 -7.58
CA LEU A 28 -24.94 -102.48 -6.43
C LEU A 28 -26.11 -102.55 -5.45
N GLN A 29 -27.12 -103.39 -5.66
CA GLN A 29 -28.16 -103.61 -4.66
C GLN A 29 -27.62 -104.36 -3.44
N PRO A 30 -28.06 -104.00 -2.22
CA PRO A 30 -27.67 -104.73 -1.02
C PRO A 30 -28.20 -106.17 -1.07
N THR A 31 -27.37 -107.13 -0.63
CA THR A 31 -27.72 -108.55 -0.65
C THR A 31 -28.50 -108.99 0.60
N GLY A 32 -28.44 -108.21 1.69
CA GLY A 32 -29.33 -108.39 2.85
C GLY A 32 -28.98 -109.56 3.76
N GLY A 33 -27.69 -109.91 3.87
CA GLY A 33 -27.20 -110.96 4.77
C GLY A 33 -26.69 -110.41 6.11
N TYR A 34 -26.78 -111.23 7.16
CA TYR A 34 -26.33 -110.89 8.53
C TYR A 34 -24.89 -111.33 8.86
N SER A 35 -24.15 -111.91 7.90
CA SER A 35 -22.73 -112.24 8.08
C SER A 35 -21.85 -111.01 7.88
N ASP A 36 -20.74 -110.92 8.61
CA ASP A 36 -19.79 -109.79 8.53
C ASP A 36 -19.35 -109.51 7.08
N ASP A 37 -19.01 -110.58 6.34
CA ASP A 37 -18.72 -110.61 4.91
C ASP A 37 -19.80 -109.99 4.00
N ALA A 38 -21.07 -110.06 4.39
CA ALA A 38 -22.20 -109.48 3.66
C ALA A 38 -22.40 -108.00 4.04
N VAL A 39 -22.23 -107.67 5.33
CA VAL A 39 -22.27 -106.29 5.84
C VAL A 39 -21.18 -105.44 5.21
N GLU A 40 -19.94 -105.94 5.12
CA GLU A 40 -18.82 -105.20 4.48
C GLU A 40 -19.09 -104.96 2.98
N LYS A 41 -19.56 -105.99 2.26
CA LYS A 41 -19.90 -105.86 0.83
C LYS A 41 -21.06 -104.89 0.60
N ASP A 42 -22.10 -104.92 1.43
CA ASP A 42 -23.22 -103.98 1.35
C ASP A 42 -22.81 -102.54 1.75
N GLN A 43 -21.87 -102.38 2.68
CA GLN A 43 -21.24 -101.09 3.00
C GLN A 43 -20.46 -100.53 1.79
N ILE A 44 -19.65 -101.34 1.11
CA ILE A 44 -18.94 -100.92 -0.11
C ILE A 44 -19.92 -100.52 -1.23
N ARG A 45 -20.98 -101.31 -1.45
CA ARG A 45 -22.05 -100.98 -2.42
C ARG A 45 -22.76 -99.67 -2.09
N ALA A 46 -23.04 -99.43 -0.81
CA ALA A 46 -23.64 -98.19 -0.33
C ALA A 46 -22.70 -96.98 -0.54
N LEU A 47 -21.41 -97.12 -0.21
CA LEU A 47 -20.40 -96.07 -0.43
C LEU A 47 -20.28 -95.70 -1.92
N LEU A 48 -20.13 -96.70 -2.80
CA LEU A 48 -20.10 -96.48 -4.26
C LEU A 48 -21.38 -95.79 -4.76
N SER A 49 -22.53 -96.14 -4.20
CA SER A 49 -23.81 -95.53 -4.53
C SER A 49 -23.96 -94.08 -4.08
N ASN A 50 -23.46 -93.78 -2.87
CA ASN A 50 -23.56 -92.45 -2.28
C ASN A 50 -22.57 -91.47 -2.93
N PHE A 51 -21.34 -91.90 -3.22
CA PHE A 51 -20.32 -91.07 -3.87
C PHE A 51 -20.60 -90.85 -5.37
N PHE A 52 -21.09 -91.87 -6.10
CA PHE A 52 -21.27 -91.81 -7.55
C PHE A 52 -22.75 -91.81 -7.97
N ARG A 53 -23.52 -90.81 -7.50
CA ARG A 53 -24.96 -90.63 -7.81
C ARG A 53 -25.29 -90.67 -9.31
N HIS A 54 -24.40 -90.16 -10.16
CA HIS A 54 -24.51 -90.26 -11.61
C HIS A 54 -23.58 -91.36 -12.13
N ARG A 55 -24.12 -92.58 -12.18
CA ARG A 55 -23.45 -93.78 -12.69
C ARG A 55 -24.07 -94.27 -13.99
N ASP A 56 -23.24 -94.92 -14.79
CA ASP A 56 -23.59 -95.46 -16.09
C ASP A 56 -22.61 -96.59 -16.44
N CYS A 57 -23.05 -97.57 -17.22
CA CYS A 57 -22.28 -98.78 -17.52
C CYS A 57 -22.28 -99.10 -19.02
N VAL A 58 -21.13 -99.57 -19.52
CA VAL A 58 -20.95 -100.16 -20.84
C VAL A 58 -20.23 -101.49 -20.70
N THR A 59 -20.78 -102.52 -21.34
CA THR A 59 -20.13 -103.81 -21.54
C THR A 59 -19.44 -103.80 -22.91
N LEU A 60 -18.21 -104.28 -22.98
CA LEU A 60 -17.45 -104.47 -24.20
C LEU A 60 -17.14 -105.96 -24.34
N VAL A 61 -17.47 -106.55 -25.50
CA VAL A 61 -17.03 -107.91 -25.83
C VAL A 61 -15.51 -107.95 -26.04
N ARG A 62 -14.92 -109.14 -26.21
CA ARG A 62 -13.50 -109.26 -26.54
C ARG A 62 -13.21 -108.58 -27.91
N PRO A 63 -12.09 -107.83 -28.09
CA PRO A 63 -11.82 -107.10 -29.34
C PRO A 63 -11.53 -108.00 -30.55
N VAL A 64 -10.82 -109.11 -30.32
CA VAL A 64 -10.42 -110.11 -31.33
C VAL A 64 -10.42 -111.50 -30.68
N ASP A 65 -10.71 -112.55 -31.45
CA ASP A 65 -10.78 -113.93 -30.93
C ASP A 65 -9.42 -114.65 -30.96
N ASP A 66 -8.51 -114.23 -31.85
CA ASP A 66 -7.14 -114.74 -31.97
C ASP A 66 -6.25 -114.21 -30.81
N GLU A 67 -5.71 -115.13 -30.01
CA GLU A 67 -4.83 -114.80 -28.89
C GLU A 67 -3.52 -114.12 -29.31
N GLN A 68 -2.95 -114.43 -30.48
CA GLN A 68 -1.72 -113.80 -30.95
C GLN A 68 -1.97 -112.33 -31.30
N LYS A 69 -3.11 -112.05 -31.95
CA LYS A 69 -3.58 -110.67 -32.19
C LYS A 69 -3.94 -109.96 -30.88
N LEU A 70 -4.53 -110.66 -29.91
CA LEU A 70 -4.89 -110.07 -28.61
C LEU A 70 -3.65 -109.64 -27.79
N ARG A 71 -2.56 -110.41 -27.85
CA ARG A 71 -1.27 -110.05 -27.23
C ARG A 71 -0.67 -108.78 -27.83
N ASN A 72 -0.84 -108.58 -29.14
CA ASN A 72 -0.34 -107.43 -29.89
C ASN A 72 -1.43 -106.40 -30.23
N LEU A 73 -2.51 -106.34 -29.44
CA LEU A 73 -3.71 -105.53 -29.74
C LEU A 73 -3.45 -104.06 -30.14
N PRO A 74 -2.47 -103.32 -29.57
CA PRO A 74 -2.17 -101.94 -30.01
C PRO A 74 -1.69 -101.80 -31.46
N GLN A 75 -1.23 -102.88 -32.08
CA GLN A 75 -0.76 -102.93 -33.48
C GLN A 75 -1.83 -103.47 -34.45
N VAL A 76 -2.97 -103.94 -33.94
CA VAL A 76 -4.07 -104.47 -34.77
C VAL A 76 -4.88 -103.30 -35.34
N PRO A 77 -5.08 -103.21 -36.67
CA PRO A 77 -5.91 -102.16 -37.27
C PRO A 77 -7.33 -102.16 -36.70
N TYR A 78 -7.92 -100.97 -36.49
CA TYR A 78 -9.25 -100.83 -35.88
C TYR A 78 -10.32 -101.64 -36.63
N ASP A 79 -10.24 -101.70 -37.96
CA ASP A 79 -11.22 -102.43 -38.78
C ASP A 79 -11.12 -103.96 -38.70
N GLU A 80 -9.98 -104.50 -38.25
CA GLU A 80 -9.84 -105.92 -37.93
C GLU A 80 -10.49 -106.30 -36.59
N LEU A 81 -10.86 -105.31 -35.76
CA LEU A 81 -11.58 -105.56 -34.52
C LEU A 81 -13.03 -105.98 -34.80
N ARG A 82 -13.55 -106.90 -33.97
CA ARG A 82 -14.92 -107.41 -34.04
C ARG A 82 -15.93 -106.27 -34.16
N HIS A 83 -16.87 -106.39 -35.11
CA HIS A 83 -17.88 -105.37 -35.38
C HIS A 83 -18.71 -105.00 -34.13
N GLU A 84 -19.03 -105.99 -33.29
CA GLU A 84 -19.71 -105.80 -32.00
C GLU A 84 -18.88 -104.97 -31.01
N PHE A 85 -17.56 -105.19 -30.96
CA PHE A 85 -16.64 -104.40 -30.14
C PHE A 85 -16.60 -102.95 -30.64
N ARG A 86 -16.38 -102.73 -31.95
CA ARG A 86 -16.38 -101.40 -32.56
C ARG A 86 -17.70 -100.65 -32.29
N THR A 87 -18.84 -101.29 -32.52
CA THR A 87 -20.17 -100.71 -32.28
C THR A 87 -20.36 -100.30 -30.81
N SER A 88 -19.94 -101.16 -29.88
CA SER A 88 -20.02 -100.89 -28.44
C SER A 88 -19.03 -99.81 -27.99
N PHE A 89 -17.85 -99.76 -28.60
CA PHE A 89 -16.82 -98.75 -28.35
C PHE A 89 -17.21 -97.37 -28.89
N GLU A 90 -17.77 -97.26 -30.09
CA GLU A 90 -18.30 -95.99 -30.60
C GLU A 90 -19.51 -95.51 -29.79
N SER A 91 -20.36 -96.43 -29.31
CA SER A 91 -21.43 -96.11 -28.35
C SER A 91 -20.88 -95.58 -27.03
N LEU A 92 -19.82 -96.20 -26.48
CA LEU A 92 -19.08 -95.69 -25.31
C LEU A 92 -18.53 -94.29 -25.57
N ARG A 93 -17.81 -94.09 -26.67
CA ARG A 93 -17.23 -92.81 -27.07
C ARG A 93 -18.29 -91.71 -27.18
N LYS A 94 -19.37 -91.97 -27.91
CA LYS A 94 -20.51 -91.04 -28.07
C LYS A 94 -21.15 -90.67 -26.73
N ARG A 95 -21.32 -91.65 -25.83
CA ARG A 95 -21.88 -91.43 -24.48
C ARG A 95 -20.94 -90.66 -23.56
N LEU A 96 -19.63 -90.91 -23.66
CA LEU A 96 -18.62 -90.23 -22.85
C LEU A 96 -18.53 -88.76 -23.24
N PHE A 97 -18.24 -88.46 -24.51
CA PHE A 97 -18.10 -87.07 -24.98
C PHE A 97 -19.43 -86.31 -24.99
N GLY A 98 -20.55 -86.97 -25.30
CA GLY A 98 -21.88 -86.33 -25.30
C GLY A 98 -22.49 -86.06 -23.92
N LYS A 99 -21.91 -86.60 -22.83
CA LYS A 99 -22.36 -86.36 -21.44
C LYS A 99 -21.27 -85.76 -20.53
N ALA A 100 -20.06 -85.57 -21.02
CA ALA A 100 -18.98 -84.97 -20.26
C ALA A 100 -19.34 -83.52 -19.90
N LYS A 101 -19.41 -83.22 -18.60
CA LYS A 101 -19.58 -81.85 -18.10
C LYS A 101 -18.20 -81.27 -17.76
N PRO A 102 -17.99 -79.95 -17.90
CA PRO A 102 -16.83 -79.28 -17.32
C PRO A 102 -16.66 -79.66 -15.86
N LYS A 103 -15.41 -79.80 -15.39
CA LYS A 103 -15.13 -80.07 -13.98
C LYS A 103 -15.52 -78.83 -13.18
N THR A 104 -16.50 -78.95 -12.30
CA THR A 104 -16.96 -77.85 -11.43
C THR A 104 -16.56 -78.07 -9.98
N MET A 105 -16.26 -76.98 -9.27
CA MET A 105 -16.05 -76.91 -7.81
C MET A 105 -16.93 -75.78 -7.26
N PHE A 106 -17.68 -76.03 -6.19
CA PHE A 106 -18.59 -75.05 -5.57
C PHE A 106 -19.49 -74.29 -6.58
N GLY A 107 -19.97 -75.01 -7.61
CA GLY A 107 -20.81 -74.46 -8.68
C GLY A 107 -20.06 -73.81 -9.85
N LYS A 108 -18.75 -73.53 -9.75
CA LYS A 108 -17.96 -72.86 -10.79
C LYS A 108 -17.13 -73.83 -11.63
N PRO A 109 -17.06 -73.65 -12.97
CA PRO A 109 -16.20 -74.47 -13.84
C PRO A 109 -14.73 -74.13 -13.60
N LEU A 110 -13.87 -75.15 -13.51
CA LEU A 110 -12.42 -74.95 -13.37
C LEU A 110 -11.79 -74.60 -14.72
N ASN A 111 -11.05 -73.48 -14.75
CA ASN A 111 -10.10 -73.19 -15.81
C ASN A 111 -8.78 -73.98 -15.61
N GLY A 112 -7.86 -73.90 -16.58
CA GLY A 112 -6.59 -74.63 -16.53
C GLY A 112 -5.68 -74.24 -15.36
N ALA A 113 -5.56 -72.94 -15.06
CA ALA A 113 -4.74 -72.44 -13.95
C ALA A 113 -5.30 -72.87 -12.59
N MET A 114 -6.62 -72.74 -12.40
CA MET A 114 -7.32 -73.25 -11.22
C MET A 114 -7.09 -74.75 -11.02
N PHE A 115 -7.15 -75.54 -12.09
CA PHE A 115 -6.94 -76.98 -12.03
C PHE A 115 -5.50 -77.35 -11.64
N VAL A 116 -4.49 -76.66 -12.20
CA VAL A 116 -3.07 -76.86 -11.85
C VAL A 116 -2.81 -76.49 -10.38
N ASN A 117 -3.31 -75.35 -9.92
CA ASN A 117 -3.17 -74.92 -8.51
C ASN A 117 -3.88 -75.86 -7.53
N LEU A 118 -5.05 -76.39 -7.91
CA LEU A 118 -5.77 -77.40 -7.13
C LEU A 118 -5.00 -78.73 -7.06
N ALA A 119 -4.46 -79.18 -8.19
CA ALA A 119 -3.65 -80.40 -8.26
C ALA A 119 -2.35 -80.27 -7.44
N GLY A 120 -1.65 -79.14 -7.55
CA GLY A 120 -0.48 -78.84 -6.73
C GLY A 120 -0.78 -78.85 -5.23
N SER A 121 -1.88 -78.21 -4.82
CA SER A 121 -2.34 -78.20 -3.43
C SER A 121 -2.64 -79.61 -2.88
N TYR A 122 -3.22 -80.50 -3.69
CA TYR A 122 -3.47 -81.89 -3.30
C TYR A 122 -2.17 -82.71 -3.21
N VAL A 123 -1.23 -82.53 -4.14
CA VAL A 123 0.07 -83.19 -4.11
C VAL A 123 0.90 -82.72 -2.90
N GLU A 124 0.89 -81.43 -2.56
CA GLU A 124 1.53 -80.88 -1.36
C GLU A 124 0.94 -81.46 -0.08
N ALA A 125 -0.39 -81.57 0.02
CA ALA A 125 -1.05 -82.19 1.17
C ALA A 125 -0.63 -83.66 1.34
N LEU A 126 -0.71 -84.45 0.26
CA LEU A 126 -0.31 -85.87 0.28
C LEU A 126 1.17 -86.06 0.64
N ASN A 127 2.06 -85.27 0.03
CA ASN A 127 3.51 -85.34 0.29
C ASN A 127 3.89 -84.87 1.70
N SER A 128 3.08 -84.01 2.34
CA SER A 128 3.25 -83.60 3.74
C SER A 128 2.57 -84.52 4.76
N GLY A 129 2.06 -85.69 4.32
CA GLY A 129 1.39 -86.67 5.18
C GLY A 129 0.01 -86.22 5.68
N LYS A 130 -0.58 -85.20 5.08
CA LYS A 130 -1.89 -84.64 5.45
C LYS A 130 -2.96 -85.11 4.48
N ALA A 131 -4.17 -85.34 4.98
CA ALA A 131 -5.31 -85.59 4.10
C ALA A 131 -5.63 -84.33 3.27
N PRO A 132 -5.79 -84.43 1.93
CA PRO A 132 -6.13 -83.28 1.10
C PRO A 132 -7.56 -82.79 1.39
N VAL A 133 -7.69 -81.61 1.99
CA VAL A 133 -8.98 -80.98 2.29
C VAL A 133 -9.42 -80.12 1.11
N ILE A 134 -10.59 -80.44 0.55
CA ILE A 134 -11.10 -79.81 -0.69
C ILE A 134 -11.33 -78.31 -0.53
N SER A 135 -11.87 -77.87 0.61
CA SER A 135 -12.17 -76.46 0.88
C SER A 135 -10.91 -75.60 1.01
N SER A 136 -9.89 -76.06 1.75
CA SER A 136 -8.66 -75.26 1.92
C SER A 136 -7.85 -75.12 0.63
N ALA A 137 -7.80 -76.17 -0.19
CA ALA A 137 -7.20 -76.10 -1.52
C ALA A 137 -7.97 -75.12 -2.44
N TRP A 138 -9.30 -75.12 -2.36
CA TRP A 138 -10.14 -74.14 -3.09
C TRP A 138 -9.92 -72.70 -2.61
N SER A 139 -9.88 -72.46 -1.29
CA SER A 139 -9.58 -71.14 -0.73
C SER A 139 -8.23 -70.60 -1.19
N ARG A 140 -7.19 -71.44 -1.32
CA ARG A 140 -5.88 -71.03 -1.87
C ARG A 140 -5.97 -70.63 -3.35
N VAL A 141 -6.70 -71.40 -4.17
CA VAL A 141 -6.91 -71.08 -5.60
C VAL A 141 -7.63 -69.74 -5.75
N VAL A 142 -8.71 -69.56 -4.99
CA VAL A 142 -9.47 -68.30 -4.86
C VAL A 142 -8.55 -67.14 -4.50
N GLN A 143 -7.74 -67.30 -3.44
CA GLN A 143 -6.86 -66.24 -2.94
C GLN A 143 -5.84 -65.81 -4.00
N ALA A 144 -5.25 -66.77 -4.72
CA ALA A 144 -4.33 -66.49 -5.81
C ALA A 144 -4.99 -65.71 -6.96
N GLN A 145 -6.18 -66.13 -7.42
CA GLN A 145 -6.88 -65.41 -8.51
C GLN A 145 -7.33 -64.00 -8.09
N CYS A 146 -7.78 -63.80 -6.84
CA CYS A 146 -8.07 -62.46 -6.32
C CYS A 146 -6.83 -61.56 -6.26
N HIS A 147 -5.66 -62.12 -5.89
CA HIS A 147 -4.40 -61.40 -5.86
C HIS A 147 -3.92 -61.01 -7.27
N ASP A 148 -3.97 -61.95 -8.22
CA ASP A 148 -3.66 -61.70 -9.63
C ASP A 148 -4.56 -60.58 -10.19
N ALA A 149 -5.87 -60.64 -9.92
CA ALA A 149 -6.86 -59.64 -10.32
C ALA A 149 -6.57 -58.25 -9.72
N PHE A 150 -6.20 -58.20 -8.44
CA PHE A 150 -5.78 -56.98 -7.76
C PHE A 150 -4.54 -56.36 -8.43
N GLU A 151 -3.49 -57.15 -8.69
CA GLU A 151 -2.31 -56.65 -9.37
C GLU A 151 -2.65 -56.09 -10.74
N ASP A 152 -3.48 -56.80 -11.51
CA ASP A 152 -3.89 -56.44 -12.86
C ASP A 152 -4.77 -55.19 -12.91
N ALA A 153 -5.54 -54.92 -11.85
CA ALA A 153 -6.28 -53.69 -11.67
C ALA A 153 -5.34 -52.51 -11.32
N VAL A 154 -4.34 -52.72 -10.45
CA VAL A 154 -3.33 -51.69 -10.13
C VAL A 154 -2.44 -51.37 -11.34
N LYS A 155 -2.03 -52.39 -12.12
CA LYS A 155 -1.30 -52.23 -13.40
C LYS A 155 -2.14 -51.43 -14.41
N CYS A 156 -3.43 -51.77 -14.54
CA CYS A 156 -4.39 -51.02 -15.37
C CYS A 156 -4.48 -49.55 -14.93
N TYR A 157 -4.72 -49.28 -13.65
CA TYR A 157 -4.78 -47.91 -13.11
C TYR A 157 -3.51 -47.10 -13.41
N LYS A 158 -2.33 -47.68 -13.22
CA LYS A 158 -1.03 -47.03 -13.52
C LYS A 158 -0.90 -46.69 -15.01
N ALA A 159 -1.29 -47.60 -15.91
CA ALA A 159 -1.24 -47.39 -17.35
C ALA A 159 -2.24 -46.33 -17.82
N GLU A 160 -3.50 -46.41 -17.37
CA GLU A 160 -4.55 -45.45 -17.72
C GLU A 160 -4.20 -44.02 -17.27
N LEU A 161 -3.54 -43.88 -16.10
CA LEU A 161 -3.08 -42.60 -15.56
C LEU A 161 -1.87 -42.06 -16.34
N GLN A 162 -0.90 -42.92 -16.71
CA GLN A 162 0.25 -42.53 -17.55
C GLN A 162 -0.19 -42.10 -18.95
N ALA A 163 -1.19 -42.77 -19.53
CA ALA A 163 -1.73 -42.43 -20.85
C ALA A 163 -2.50 -41.09 -20.88
N ARG A 164 -2.96 -40.61 -19.71
CA ARG A 164 -3.78 -39.39 -19.57
C ARG A 164 -3.08 -38.22 -18.91
N VAL A 165 -1.97 -38.44 -18.20
CA VAL A 165 -1.22 -37.40 -17.49
C VAL A 165 0.18 -37.25 -18.07
N ARG A 166 0.41 -36.21 -18.88
CA ARG A 166 1.78 -35.82 -19.28
C ARG A 166 2.52 -35.21 -18.10
N LYS A 167 3.73 -35.71 -17.83
CA LYS A 167 4.62 -35.19 -16.80
C LYS A 167 5.29 -33.90 -17.27
N TYR A 168 5.54 -32.99 -16.33
CA TYR A 168 6.30 -31.77 -16.57
C TYR A 168 7.78 -32.08 -16.84
N VAL A 169 8.38 -31.35 -17.79
CA VAL A 169 9.82 -31.44 -18.13
C VAL A 169 10.44 -30.05 -18.14
N SER A 170 9.86 -29.11 -18.90
CA SER A 170 10.25 -27.71 -18.95
C SER A 170 9.04 -26.83 -19.28
N ALA A 171 9.15 -25.51 -19.07
CA ALA A 171 8.08 -24.57 -19.39
C ALA A 171 7.77 -24.53 -20.90
N GLU A 172 8.80 -24.48 -21.75
CA GLU A 172 8.63 -24.54 -23.21
C GLU A 172 7.92 -25.82 -23.67
N GLN A 173 8.24 -26.97 -23.08
CA GLN A 173 7.59 -28.23 -23.43
C GLN A 173 6.16 -28.28 -22.90
N PHE A 174 5.92 -27.72 -21.71
CA PHE A 174 4.57 -27.57 -21.17
C PHE A 174 3.69 -26.77 -22.13
N GLU A 175 4.15 -25.63 -22.65
CA GLU A 175 3.41 -24.83 -23.63
C GLU A 175 3.13 -25.62 -24.93
N LYS A 176 4.14 -26.28 -25.51
CA LYS A 176 4.01 -27.15 -26.70
C LYS A 176 3.02 -28.30 -26.48
N ASP A 177 2.93 -28.81 -25.26
CA ASP A 177 2.02 -29.88 -24.85
C ASP A 177 0.54 -29.43 -24.72
N ALA A 178 0.18 -28.16 -25.00
CA ALA A 178 -1.21 -27.69 -24.97
C ALA A 178 -2.17 -28.53 -25.83
N SER A 179 -1.68 -28.97 -26.99
CA SER A 179 -2.41 -29.86 -27.90
C SER A 179 -2.76 -31.23 -27.32
N PHE A 180 -2.14 -31.65 -26.20
CA PHE A 180 -2.44 -32.93 -25.55
C PHE A 180 -3.74 -32.91 -24.74
N GLU A 181 -4.19 -31.73 -24.29
CA GLU A 181 -5.46 -31.57 -23.56
C GLU A 181 -6.67 -31.57 -24.50
N VAL A 182 -6.46 -31.30 -25.79
CA VAL A 182 -7.53 -31.21 -26.79
C VAL A 182 -7.86 -32.60 -27.31
N ILE A 183 -9.10 -33.05 -27.07
CA ILE A 183 -9.67 -34.22 -27.75
C ILE A 183 -9.96 -33.78 -29.18
N GLY A 184 -9.37 -34.48 -30.15
CA GLY A 184 -9.29 -33.98 -31.52
C GLY A 184 -10.61 -34.04 -32.29
N ASP A 185 -10.97 -32.92 -32.90
CA ASP A 185 -11.89 -32.86 -34.05
C ASP A 185 -11.41 -31.85 -35.12
N GLU A 186 -10.09 -31.66 -35.22
CA GLU A 186 -9.42 -30.97 -36.34
C GLU A 186 -8.58 -31.97 -37.15
N LYS A 187 -9.29 -32.74 -37.98
CA LYS A 187 -8.73 -33.35 -39.19
C LYS A 187 -9.51 -32.86 -40.40
N ASP A 188 -9.31 -31.60 -40.76
CA ASP A 188 -9.49 -31.18 -42.14
C ASP A 188 -8.17 -30.62 -42.70
N GLY A 189 -7.91 -30.97 -43.96
CA GLY A 189 -6.70 -30.57 -44.67
C GLY A 189 -6.74 -29.11 -45.11
N PRO A 190 -5.64 -28.59 -45.69
CA PRO A 190 -5.57 -27.21 -46.10
C PRO A 190 -6.42 -26.97 -47.35
N ASN A 191 -7.63 -26.40 -47.21
CA ASN A 191 -8.28 -25.78 -48.35
C ASN A 191 -9.28 -24.65 -48.02
N ASP A 192 -8.97 -23.50 -48.61
CA ASP A 192 -9.85 -22.42 -49.09
C ASP A 192 -10.80 -21.67 -48.15
N GLY A 193 -10.99 -20.38 -48.46
CA GLY A 193 -11.66 -19.42 -47.58
C GLY A 193 -13.18 -19.49 -47.64
N ILE A 194 -13.83 -19.39 -46.47
CA ILE A 194 -15.28 -19.20 -46.36
C ILE A 194 -15.59 -17.89 -45.63
N GLN A 195 -16.25 -16.98 -46.34
CA GLN A 195 -16.77 -15.73 -45.77
C GLN A 195 -17.93 -16.01 -44.81
N VAL A 196 -17.89 -15.43 -43.61
CA VAL A 196 -19.00 -15.49 -42.66
C VAL A 196 -20.06 -14.45 -43.05
N VAL A 197 -21.15 -14.91 -43.68
CA VAL A 197 -22.36 -14.10 -43.88
C VAL A 197 -23.16 -14.08 -42.58
N ASN A 198 -23.31 -12.89 -42.00
CA ASN A 198 -23.97 -12.71 -40.71
C ASN A 198 -25.50 -12.64 -40.85
N ASN A 199 -26.16 -13.81 -40.83
CA ASN A 199 -27.62 -13.89 -40.70
C ASN A 199 -28.01 -13.70 -39.23
N GLY A 200 -28.37 -12.46 -38.88
CA GLY A 200 -28.50 -12.02 -37.50
C GLY A 200 -29.44 -12.85 -36.62
N GLN A 201 -28.91 -13.27 -35.47
CA GLN A 201 -29.70 -13.64 -34.29
C GLN A 201 -29.45 -12.60 -33.18
N GLY A 202 -30.53 -12.13 -32.56
CA GLY A 202 -30.50 -10.97 -31.64
C GLY A 202 -30.10 -11.30 -30.21
N SER A 203 -29.75 -10.23 -29.48
CA SER A 203 -29.67 -10.06 -28.01
C SER A 203 -28.84 -11.04 -27.13
N ASN A 204 -28.45 -12.23 -27.59
CA ASN A 204 -27.71 -13.22 -26.81
C ASN A 204 -26.23 -13.38 -27.24
N ALA A 205 -25.62 -12.33 -27.79
CA ALA A 205 -24.19 -12.31 -28.06
C ALA A 205 -23.40 -12.24 -26.74
N MET A 206 -22.51 -13.21 -26.52
CA MET A 206 -21.65 -13.31 -25.31
C MET A 206 -20.57 -12.20 -25.26
N PHE A 207 -20.38 -11.49 -26.38
CA PHE A 207 -19.41 -10.42 -26.56
C PHE A 207 -20.11 -9.10 -26.90
N ASP A 208 -19.54 -7.98 -26.46
CA ASP A 208 -20.00 -6.66 -26.91
C ASP A 208 -19.51 -6.33 -28.34
N LYS A 209 -19.92 -5.17 -28.86
CA LYS A 209 -19.55 -4.70 -30.22
C LYS A 209 -18.06 -4.41 -30.42
N HIS A 210 -17.21 -4.64 -29.42
CA HIS A 210 -15.75 -4.54 -29.50
C HIS A 210 -15.04 -5.86 -29.13
N GLY A 211 -15.79 -6.97 -28.97
CA GLY A 211 -15.22 -8.30 -28.75
C GLY A 211 -14.92 -8.65 -27.30
N ASN A 212 -15.47 -7.93 -26.30
CA ASN A 212 -15.21 -8.22 -24.89
C ASN A 212 -16.31 -9.07 -24.25
N LEU A 213 -15.90 -10.09 -23.48
CA LEU A 213 -16.76 -10.97 -22.67
C LEU A 213 -17.41 -10.19 -21.51
N ARG A 214 -18.71 -10.38 -21.29
CA ARG A 214 -19.41 -9.82 -20.11
C ARG A 214 -19.18 -10.70 -18.88
N THR A 215 -18.56 -10.12 -17.84
CA THR A 215 -18.15 -10.82 -16.62
C THR A 215 -19.32 -11.49 -15.87
N VAL A 216 -19.21 -12.80 -15.64
CA VAL A 216 -20.11 -13.55 -14.75
C VAL A 216 -19.53 -13.55 -13.33
N VAL A 217 -20.37 -13.21 -12.35
CA VAL A 217 -20.00 -13.16 -10.92
C VAL A 217 -19.88 -14.58 -10.35
N LEU A 218 -18.71 -14.94 -9.82
CA LEU A 218 -18.49 -16.23 -9.15
C LEU A 218 -19.12 -16.27 -7.75
N ARG A 219 -19.62 -17.45 -7.37
CA ARG A 219 -20.28 -17.72 -6.09
C ARG A 219 -19.28 -17.79 -4.91
N ARG A 220 -19.81 -17.76 -3.69
CA ARG A 220 -19.10 -17.35 -2.47
C ARG A 220 -18.27 -18.49 -1.84
N LYS A 221 -17.13 -18.11 -1.23
CA LYS A 221 -16.05 -18.94 -0.65
C LYS A 221 -16.40 -19.97 0.46
N SER A 222 -17.66 -20.17 0.82
CA SER A 222 -18.06 -20.86 2.07
C SER A 222 -18.30 -22.37 1.97
N GLU A 223 -18.36 -22.95 0.77
CA GLU A 223 -18.60 -24.40 0.56
C GLU A 223 -17.30 -25.21 0.41
N ILE A 224 -16.13 -24.56 0.55
CA ILE A 224 -14.81 -25.17 0.32
C ILE A 224 -14.27 -25.90 1.56
N GLN A 225 -14.72 -25.51 2.78
CA GLN A 225 -14.21 -26.09 4.01
C GLN A 225 -14.67 -27.54 4.20
N ASP A 226 -15.94 -27.82 3.89
CA ASP A 226 -16.56 -29.14 4.08
C ASP A 226 -15.97 -30.23 3.16
N LEU A 227 -15.27 -29.84 2.07
CA LEU A 227 -14.61 -30.75 1.12
C LEU A 227 -13.14 -31.05 1.46
N ILE A 228 -12.60 -30.46 2.52
CA ILE A 228 -11.22 -30.69 2.98
C ILE A 228 -11.20 -31.76 4.08
N ASP A 229 -12.20 -31.77 4.96
CA ASP A 229 -12.22 -32.62 6.15
C ASP A 229 -12.42 -34.13 5.82
N GLU A 230 -13.05 -34.49 4.69
CA GLU A 230 -13.13 -35.89 4.23
C GLU A 230 -11.79 -36.49 3.75
N ALA A 231 -10.73 -35.69 3.61
CA ALA A 231 -9.43 -36.14 3.10
C ALA A 231 -8.43 -36.58 4.19
N GLU A 232 -8.72 -36.38 5.48
CA GLU A 232 -7.72 -36.53 6.56
C GLU A 232 -7.93 -37.70 7.55
N ASN A 233 -9.05 -38.42 7.54
CA ASN A 233 -9.29 -39.56 8.44
C ASN A 233 -9.15 -40.94 7.75
N PRO A 234 -8.15 -41.78 8.11
CA PRO A 234 -8.03 -43.15 7.61
C PRO A 234 -8.92 -44.19 8.30
N THR A 235 -9.79 -43.78 9.24
CA THR A 235 -10.34 -44.68 10.28
C THR A 235 -11.86 -44.71 10.45
N ASP A 236 -12.63 -43.93 9.68
CA ASP A 236 -14.09 -43.94 9.83
C ASP A 236 -14.76 -45.05 8.98
N THR A 237 -15.02 -46.18 9.64
CA THR A 237 -15.68 -47.37 9.05
C THR A 237 -17.21 -47.29 8.96
N GLU A 238 -17.84 -46.19 9.37
CA GLU A 238 -19.30 -46.08 9.45
C GLU A 238 -19.84 -44.81 8.76
N ASN A 239 -20.09 -44.88 7.45
CA ASN A 239 -21.20 -44.17 6.77
C ASN A 239 -21.47 -44.52 5.27
N GLU A 240 -20.85 -45.57 4.69
CA GLU A 240 -21.17 -46.04 3.31
C GLU A 240 -22.48 -46.87 3.19
N MET A 241 -23.49 -46.66 4.06
CA MET A 241 -24.85 -47.22 3.86
C MET A 241 -25.77 -46.33 2.99
N ILE A 242 -25.29 -45.18 2.53
CA ILE A 242 -26.04 -44.27 1.63
C ILE A 242 -25.40 -44.17 0.23
N GLU A 243 -24.93 -45.30 -0.32
CA GLU A 243 -24.48 -45.40 -1.72
C GLU A 243 -25.33 -46.38 -2.57
N ILE A 244 -26.63 -46.52 -2.26
CA ILE A 244 -27.58 -47.39 -3.00
C ILE A 244 -28.75 -46.61 -3.64
N THR A 245 -28.96 -45.33 -3.31
CA THR A 245 -30.20 -44.59 -3.70
C THR A 245 -29.99 -43.15 -4.22
N LYS A 246 -28.91 -42.87 -4.95
CA LYS A 246 -28.82 -41.66 -5.79
C LYS A 246 -28.42 -42.03 -7.22
N LYS A 247 -29.43 -42.17 -8.09
CA LYS A 247 -29.24 -42.45 -9.52
C LYS A 247 -29.15 -41.17 -10.38
N ASP A 248 -29.41 -40.01 -9.77
CA ASP A 248 -29.68 -38.76 -10.48
C ASP A 248 -28.62 -37.66 -10.26
N SER A 249 -27.68 -37.82 -9.31
CA SER A 249 -26.52 -36.90 -9.16
C SER A 249 -25.36 -37.22 -10.10
N ASP A 250 -25.29 -38.47 -10.58
CA ASP A 250 -24.19 -38.92 -11.42
C ASP A 250 -24.30 -38.42 -12.86
N ALA A 251 -25.50 -38.09 -13.37
CA ALA A 251 -25.69 -37.71 -14.77
C ALA A 251 -25.01 -36.38 -15.15
N GLU A 252 -25.14 -35.34 -14.32
CA GLU A 252 -24.50 -34.04 -14.57
C GLU A 252 -22.97 -34.10 -14.33
N PHE A 253 -22.52 -34.92 -13.38
CA PHE A 253 -21.09 -35.14 -13.13
C PHE A 253 -20.43 -36.12 -14.12
N GLU A 254 -21.15 -37.08 -14.69
CA GLU A 254 -20.67 -37.94 -15.77
C GLU A 254 -20.45 -37.14 -17.06
N ALA A 255 -21.30 -36.16 -17.37
CA ALA A 255 -21.05 -35.22 -18.47
C ALA A 255 -19.77 -34.40 -18.25
N ALA A 256 -19.49 -33.95 -17.01
CA ALA A 256 -18.23 -33.27 -16.69
C ALA A 256 -17.01 -34.22 -16.74
N ALA A 257 -17.14 -35.46 -16.26
CA ALA A 257 -16.08 -36.47 -16.28
C ALA A 257 -15.77 -36.99 -17.70
N GLN A 258 -16.72 -36.91 -18.63
CA GLN A 258 -16.52 -37.19 -20.05
C GLN A 258 -15.72 -36.09 -20.78
N SER A 259 -15.67 -34.86 -20.24
CA SER A 259 -15.08 -33.70 -20.95
C SER A 259 -13.55 -33.60 -20.88
N VAL A 260 -12.88 -34.21 -19.89
CA VAL A 260 -11.42 -34.14 -19.72
C VAL A 260 -10.82 -35.53 -19.66
N GLU A 261 -10.57 -36.12 -20.82
CA GLU A 261 -9.85 -37.39 -20.90
C GLU A 261 -8.35 -37.25 -20.60
N ARG A 262 -7.73 -36.08 -20.80
CA ARG A 262 -6.27 -35.90 -20.75
C ARG A 262 -5.87 -34.57 -20.10
N THR A 263 -4.72 -34.56 -19.43
CA THR A 263 -4.13 -33.38 -18.80
C THR A 263 -2.60 -33.46 -18.84
N ARG A 264 -1.93 -32.31 -18.76
CA ARG A 264 -0.49 -32.17 -18.49
C ARG A 264 -0.28 -31.64 -17.07
N LEU A 265 0.93 -31.76 -16.54
CA LEU A 265 1.34 -31.12 -15.29
C LEU A 265 2.18 -29.86 -15.63
N PRO A 266 2.00 -28.72 -14.93
CA PRO A 266 1.01 -28.50 -13.87
C PRO A 266 -0.45 -28.39 -14.36
N CYS A 267 -1.39 -28.74 -13.50
CA CYS A 267 -2.83 -28.54 -13.70
C CYS A 267 -3.59 -28.26 -12.39
N PRO A 268 -4.80 -27.67 -12.44
CA PRO A 268 -5.63 -27.47 -11.25
C PRO A 268 -5.94 -28.78 -10.50
N LYS A 269 -6.04 -28.71 -9.17
CA LYS A 269 -6.31 -29.87 -8.28
C LYS A 269 -7.54 -30.66 -8.74
N GLU A 270 -8.64 -29.97 -9.04
CA GLU A 270 -9.89 -30.53 -9.58
C GLU A 270 -9.67 -31.41 -10.82
N ARG A 271 -8.91 -30.92 -11.80
CA ARG A 271 -8.67 -31.62 -13.07
C ARG A 271 -7.90 -32.92 -12.84
N LEU A 272 -6.89 -32.90 -11.97
CA LEU A 272 -6.10 -34.08 -11.62
C LEU A 272 -6.94 -35.11 -10.84
N ILE A 273 -7.84 -34.66 -9.96
CA ILE A 273 -8.79 -35.53 -9.23
C ILE A 273 -9.78 -36.19 -10.20
N ASN A 274 -10.28 -35.47 -11.21
CA ASN A 274 -11.22 -36.04 -12.18
C ASN A 274 -10.59 -37.13 -13.06
N VAL A 275 -9.36 -36.92 -13.53
CA VAL A 275 -8.60 -37.97 -14.25
C VAL A 275 -8.34 -39.19 -13.34
N HIS A 276 -8.02 -38.96 -12.06
CA HIS A 276 -7.90 -40.04 -11.07
C HIS A 276 -9.20 -40.83 -10.87
N ARG A 277 -10.34 -40.15 -10.68
CA ARG A 277 -11.67 -40.78 -10.56
C ARG A 277 -11.99 -41.65 -11.77
N LEU A 278 -11.72 -41.17 -12.98
CA LEU A 278 -11.91 -41.93 -14.23
C LEU A 278 -11.04 -43.19 -14.26
N CYS A 279 -9.73 -43.05 -14.03
CA CYS A 279 -8.79 -44.19 -14.02
C CYS A 279 -9.16 -45.21 -12.92
N LYS A 280 -9.58 -44.74 -11.74
CA LYS A 280 -10.06 -45.56 -10.62
C LYS A 280 -11.36 -46.29 -10.97
N LYS A 281 -12.30 -45.66 -11.69
CA LYS A 281 -13.56 -46.30 -12.16
C LYS A 281 -13.26 -47.41 -13.18
N LEU A 282 -12.36 -47.18 -14.13
CA LEU A 282 -11.94 -48.18 -15.12
C LEU A 282 -11.24 -49.39 -14.47
N ALA A 283 -10.29 -49.14 -13.56
CA ALA A 283 -9.59 -50.21 -12.84
C ALA A 283 -10.50 -50.96 -11.84
N LYS A 284 -11.39 -50.26 -11.11
CA LYS A 284 -12.42 -50.88 -10.24
C LYS A 284 -13.40 -51.73 -11.04
N LYS A 285 -13.72 -51.35 -12.29
CA LYS A 285 -14.51 -52.20 -13.20
C LYS A 285 -13.75 -53.47 -13.55
N LYS A 286 -12.51 -53.39 -14.04
CA LYS A 286 -11.68 -54.58 -14.36
C LYS A 286 -11.54 -55.52 -13.16
N LEU A 287 -11.37 -54.99 -11.96
CA LEU A 287 -11.29 -55.77 -10.72
C LEU A 287 -12.60 -56.52 -10.42
N ARG A 288 -13.75 -55.85 -10.54
CA ARG A 288 -15.08 -56.48 -10.36
C ARG A 288 -15.41 -57.51 -11.43
N ASP A 289 -15.13 -57.21 -12.70
CA ASP A 289 -15.38 -58.15 -13.80
C ASP A 289 -14.67 -59.50 -13.59
N ILE A 290 -13.49 -59.49 -12.92
CA ILE A 290 -12.76 -60.71 -12.51
C ILE A 290 -13.30 -61.26 -11.18
N ALA A 291 -13.48 -60.44 -10.15
CA ALA A 291 -13.90 -60.87 -8.82
C ALA A 291 -15.33 -61.45 -8.82
N ASP A 292 -16.31 -60.78 -9.43
CA ASP A 292 -17.69 -61.25 -9.53
C ASP A 292 -17.81 -62.44 -10.50
N GLY A 293 -16.91 -62.52 -11.49
CA GLY A 293 -16.75 -63.64 -12.41
C GLY A 293 -16.26 -64.92 -11.71
N ASP A 294 -15.19 -64.84 -10.91
CA ASP A 294 -14.57 -66.01 -10.26
C ASP A 294 -15.08 -66.29 -8.84
N MET A 295 -15.71 -65.35 -8.13
CA MET A 295 -16.22 -65.57 -6.76
C MET A 295 -17.75 -65.66 -6.66
N GLY A 296 -18.24 -66.73 -6.04
CA GLY A 296 -19.64 -66.84 -5.60
C GLY A 296 -19.80 -66.32 -4.17
N ALA A 297 -21.01 -66.42 -3.61
CA ALA A 297 -21.40 -65.81 -2.33
C ALA A 297 -20.58 -66.16 -1.07
N ASP A 298 -19.60 -67.07 -1.14
CA ASP A 298 -18.68 -67.39 -0.03
C ASP A 298 -17.73 -66.23 0.35
N VAL A 299 -17.72 -65.13 -0.39
CA VAL A 299 -17.01 -63.88 -0.02
C VAL A 299 -17.51 -63.31 1.32
N ALA A 300 -18.70 -63.70 1.79
CA ALA A 300 -19.21 -63.43 3.13
C ALA A 300 -18.29 -63.92 4.28
N ALA A 301 -17.28 -64.75 3.98
CA ALA A 301 -16.20 -65.13 4.91
C ALA A 301 -15.03 -64.12 4.96
N GLY A 302 -15.30 -62.82 4.78
CA GLY A 302 -14.39 -61.70 5.11
C GLY A 302 -13.19 -61.48 4.17
N GLY A 303 -13.13 -62.16 3.02
CA GLY A 303 -11.96 -62.11 2.13
C GLY A 303 -12.00 -61.05 1.01
N GLY A 304 -13.19 -60.63 0.55
CA GLY A 304 -13.32 -59.74 -0.62
C GLY A 304 -13.12 -58.26 -0.31
N ASP A 305 -13.59 -57.82 0.86
CA ASP A 305 -13.49 -56.42 1.29
C ASP A 305 -12.03 -56.01 1.54
N ASP A 306 -11.19 -56.97 1.94
CA ASP A 306 -9.74 -56.78 2.13
C ASP A 306 -9.04 -56.41 0.81
N TYR A 307 -9.26 -57.16 -0.29
CA TYR A 307 -8.65 -56.80 -1.59
C TYR A 307 -9.14 -55.46 -2.14
N MET A 308 -10.41 -55.11 -1.89
CA MET A 308 -10.93 -53.79 -2.25
C MET A 308 -10.31 -52.67 -1.42
N ALA A 309 -10.04 -52.91 -0.13
CA ALA A 309 -9.28 -51.99 0.73
C ALA A 309 -7.82 -51.85 0.27
N GLN A 310 -7.12 -52.95 0.02
CA GLN A 310 -5.75 -52.98 -0.53
C GLN A 310 -5.68 -52.23 -1.87
N PHE A 311 -6.66 -52.41 -2.75
CA PHE A 311 -6.78 -51.66 -4.01
C PHE A 311 -6.92 -50.15 -3.77
N ARG A 312 -7.79 -49.72 -2.84
CA ARG A 312 -7.93 -48.29 -2.47
C ARG A 312 -6.59 -47.71 -2.01
N VAL A 313 -5.88 -48.40 -1.11
CA VAL A 313 -4.58 -47.97 -0.57
C VAL A 313 -3.51 -47.88 -1.67
N ALA A 314 -3.37 -48.92 -2.51
CA ALA A 314 -2.40 -48.94 -3.60
C ALA A 314 -2.65 -47.83 -4.64
N VAL A 315 -3.92 -47.59 -4.99
CA VAL A 315 -4.33 -46.52 -5.91
C VAL A 315 -4.09 -45.13 -5.31
N ALA A 316 -4.37 -44.93 -4.02
CA ALA A 316 -4.10 -43.68 -3.31
C ALA A 316 -2.60 -43.37 -3.28
N ALA A 317 -1.75 -44.35 -2.94
CA ALA A 317 -0.29 -44.16 -2.92
C ALA A 317 0.30 -43.77 -4.29
N VAL A 318 -0.20 -44.37 -5.38
CA VAL A 318 0.18 -43.98 -6.74
C VAL A 318 -0.32 -42.58 -7.08
N PHE A 319 -1.55 -42.23 -6.69
CA PHE A 319 -2.10 -40.89 -6.94
C PHE A 319 -1.33 -39.79 -6.19
N GLU A 320 -0.92 -40.05 -4.94
CA GLU A 320 -0.16 -39.11 -4.13
C GLU A 320 1.16 -38.71 -4.80
N SER A 321 1.85 -39.66 -5.44
CA SER A 321 3.04 -39.36 -6.23
C SER A 321 2.77 -38.40 -7.39
N TYR A 322 1.60 -38.48 -8.04
CA TYR A 322 1.19 -37.52 -9.07
C TYR A 322 0.76 -36.16 -8.48
N ARG A 323 0.16 -36.14 -7.28
CA ARG A 323 -0.16 -34.91 -6.54
C ARG A 323 1.11 -34.11 -6.22
N GLN A 324 2.14 -34.80 -5.73
CA GLN A 324 3.46 -34.23 -5.45
C GLN A 324 4.17 -33.76 -6.73
N GLN A 325 4.15 -34.55 -7.80
CA GLN A 325 4.67 -34.14 -9.12
C GLN A 325 3.96 -32.90 -9.65
N ASN A 326 2.63 -32.77 -9.47
CA ASN A 326 1.86 -31.60 -9.89
C ASN A 326 2.23 -30.34 -9.11
N ALA A 327 2.44 -30.45 -7.79
CA ALA A 327 2.90 -29.33 -6.96
C ALA A 327 4.31 -28.88 -7.34
N ALA A 328 5.25 -29.81 -7.49
CA ALA A 328 6.62 -29.52 -7.92
C ALA A 328 6.68 -28.89 -9.32
N ALA A 329 5.87 -29.39 -10.27
CA ALA A 329 5.71 -28.81 -11.59
C ALA A 329 5.12 -27.38 -11.53
N SER A 330 4.11 -27.16 -10.69
CA SER A 330 3.46 -25.86 -10.50
C SER A 330 4.43 -24.83 -9.95
N MET A 331 5.21 -25.17 -8.91
CA MET A 331 6.30 -24.30 -8.42
C MET A 331 7.31 -23.97 -9.53
N SER A 332 7.76 -24.99 -10.28
CA SER A 332 8.82 -24.84 -11.28
C SER A 332 8.39 -23.97 -12.46
N TYR A 333 7.17 -24.18 -12.96
CA TYR A 333 6.59 -23.39 -14.04
C TYR A 333 6.28 -21.95 -13.59
N CYS A 334 5.65 -21.77 -12.43
CA CYS A 334 5.33 -20.43 -11.91
C CYS A 334 6.59 -19.60 -11.62
N ARG A 335 7.67 -20.21 -11.08
CA ARG A 335 8.98 -19.55 -10.94
C ARG A 335 9.55 -19.11 -12.29
N HIS A 336 9.45 -19.94 -13.34
CA HIS A 336 9.91 -19.57 -14.68
C HIS A 336 9.12 -18.39 -15.25
N VAL A 337 7.79 -18.44 -15.18
CA VAL A 337 6.91 -17.33 -15.61
C VAL A 337 7.26 -16.03 -14.87
N LEU A 338 7.42 -16.07 -13.55
CA LEU A 338 7.81 -14.91 -12.75
C LEU A 338 9.22 -14.40 -13.10
N SER A 339 10.18 -15.30 -13.33
CA SER A 339 11.52 -14.92 -13.77
C SER A 339 11.49 -14.16 -15.10
N VAL A 340 10.72 -14.64 -16.09
CA VAL A 340 10.56 -13.98 -17.39
C VAL A 340 9.88 -12.62 -17.25
N LEU A 341 8.76 -12.55 -16.51
CA LEU A 341 8.04 -11.30 -16.24
C LEU A 341 8.90 -10.26 -15.51
N SER A 342 9.80 -10.71 -14.63
CA SER A 342 10.67 -9.83 -13.84
C SER A 342 11.95 -9.37 -14.56
N GLN A 343 12.25 -9.86 -15.77
CA GLN A 343 13.49 -9.52 -16.49
C GLN A 343 13.71 -8.00 -16.60
N PRO A 344 12.74 -7.17 -17.03
CA PRO A 344 12.94 -5.72 -17.14
C PRO A 344 13.35 -5.05 -15.82
N GLY A 345 12.80 -5.51 -14.69
CA GLY A 345 13.12 -5.01 -13.35
C GLY A 345 14.52 -5.42 -12.87
N THR A 346 14.99 -6.60 -13.29
CA THR A 346 16.36 -7.08 -13.04
C THR A 346 17.37 -6.37 -13.94
N ASP A 347 17.07 -6.24 -15.23
CA ASP A 347 17.92 -5.60 -16.22
C ASP A 347 18.18 -4.13 -15.86
N TYR A 348 17.16 -3.41 -15.36
CA TYR A 348 17.32 -2.06 -14.81
C TYR A 348 18.44 -1.97 -13.76
N LEU A 349 18.56 -2.96 -12.86
CA LEU A 349 19.56 -2.99 -11.80
C LEU A 349 20.97 -3.33 -12.31
N THR A 350 21.09 -4.04 -13.43
CA THR A 350 22.39 -4.33 -14.05
C THR A 350 23.06 -3.08 -14.65
N HIS A 351 22.29 -2.07 -15.04
CA HIS A 351 22.77 -0.83 -15.67
C HIS A 351 23.29 0.21 -14.66
N SER A 352 24.07 -0.24 -13.68
CA SER A 352 24.53 0.55 -12.52
C SER A 352 25.16 1.90 -12.90
N GLU A 353 25.97 1.97 -13.96
CA GLU A 353 26.63 3.22 -14.40
C GLU A 353 25.65 4.33 -14.83
N GLN A 354 24.49 3.96 -15.37
CA GLN A 354 23.45 4.92 -15.77
C GLN A 354 22.66 5.42 -14.55
N LEU A 355 22.45 4.55 -13.55
CA LEU A 355 21.75 4.89 -12.31
C LEU A 355 22.53 5.91 -11.48
N HIS A 356 23.86 5.83 -11.46
CA HIS A 356 24.73 6.78 -10.74
C HIS A 356 24.72 8.21 -11.31
N GLN A 357 24.16 8.42 -12.51
CA GLN A 357 24.05 9.76 -13.14
C GLN A 357 22.72 10.47 -12.83
N LYS A 358 21.71 9.74 -12.33
CA LYS A 358 20.38 10.27 -12.03
C LYS A 358 20.34 10.99 -10.68
N SER A 359 19.38 11.91 -10.53
CA SER A 359 19.15 12.59 -9.25
C SER A 359 18.46 11.67 -8.23
N ALA A 360 18.66 11.93 -6.94
CA ALA A 360 18.03 11.14 -5.87
C ALA A 360 16.48 11.15 -5.97
N MET A 361 15.89 12.28 -6.35
CA MET A 361 14.44 12.43 -6.54
C MET A 361 13.89 11.66 -7.75
N GLU A 362 14.70 11.44 -8.78
CA GLU A 362 14.34 10.68 -9.97
C GLU A 362 14.38 9.18 -9.69
N LEU A 363 15.46 8.70 -9.06
CA LEU A 363 15.58 7.32 -8.59
C LEU A 363 14.47 6.95 -7.59
N TYR A 364 14.08 7.87 -6.71
CA TYR A 364 12.93 7.68 -5.82
C TYR A 364 11.61 7.49 -6.58
N ARG A 365 11.34 8.32 -7.61
CA ARG A 365 10.13 8.19 -8.44
C ARG A 365 10.11 6.89 -9.24
N GLU A 366 11.25 6.48 -9.81
CA GLU A 366 11.37 5.22 -10.54
C GLU A 366 11.20 4.00 -9.60
N THR A 367 11.65 4.12 -8.35
CA THR A 367 11.40 3.09 -7.32
C THR A 367 9.93 3.06 -6.89
N GLN A 368 9.27 4.22 -6.80
CA GLN A 368 7.84 4.29 -6.50
C GLN A 368 6.98 3.72 -7.64
N ALA A 369 7.28 4.07 -8.90
CA ALA A 369 6.60 3.55 -10.09
C ALA A 369 6.73 2.02 -10.18
N PHE A 370 7.93 1.48 -9.96
CA PHE A 370 8.15 0.04 -9.86
C PHE A 370 7.25 -0.63 -8.82
N LEU A 371 7.14 -0.04 -7.62
CA LEU A 371 6.33 -0.59 -6.53
C LEU A 371 4.80 -0.46 -6.75
N GLN A 372 4.35 0.51 -7.55
CA GLN A 372 2.93 0.85 -7.71
C GLN A 372 2.33 0.35 -9.04
N ASP A 373 3.08 0.41 -10.13
CA ASP A 373 2.60 0.11 -11.48
C ASP A 373 3.19 -1.22 -11.99
N ASP A 374 4.53 -1.30 -12.12
CA ASP A 374 5.22 -2.47 -12.72
C ASP A 374 4.86 -3.79 -12.00
N LEU A 375 4.91 -3.80 -10.66
CA LEU A 375 4.57 -5.00 -9.88
C LEU A 375 3.10 -5.42 -10.00
N ILE A 376 2.17 -4.46 -10.18
CA ILE A 376 0.76 -4.77 -10.39
C ILE A 376 0.54 -5.38 -11.77
N GLU A 377 1.23 -4.88 -12.80
CA GLU A 377 1.20 -5.46 -14.14
C GLU A 377 1.81 -6.87 -14.17
N VAL A 378 2.98 -7.07 -13.55
CA VAL A 378 3.61 -8.39 -13.37
C VAL A 378 2.68 -9.36 -12.64
N HIS A 379 2.03 -8.94 -11.55
CA HIS A 379 1.07 -9.79 -10.83
C HIS A 379 -0.14 -10.15 -11.69
N LYS A 380 -0.68 -9.19 -12.46
CA LYS A 380 -1.82 -9.41 -13.35
C LYS A 380 -1.50 -10.38 -14.48
N GLU A 381 -0.33 -10.25 -15.13
CA GLU A 381 0.13 -11.22 -16.13
C GLU A 381 0.42 -12.59 -15.51
N PHE A 382 1.03 -12.62 -14.32
CA PHE A 382 1.28 -13.87 -13.60
C PHE A 382 -0.02 -14.62 -13.30
N VAL A 383 -1.03 -13.97 -12.71
CA VAL A 383 -2.33 -14.60 -12.40
C VAL A 383 -3.03 -15.13 -13.64
N ALA A 384 -2.86 -14.47 -14.80
CA ALA A 384 -3.41 -14.96 -16.07
C ALA A 384 -2.68 -16.20 -16.63
N ARG A 385 -1.39 -16.41 -16.31
CA ARG A 385 -0.57 -17.54 -16.77
C ARG A 385 -0.33 -18.62 -15.71
N ALA A 386 -0.65 -18.37 -14.44
CA ALA A 386 -0.35 -19.25 -13.32
C ALA A 386 -1.21 -20.53 -13.35
N VAL A 387 -0.57 -21.68 -13.16
CA VAL A 387 -1.26 -22.98 -13.21
C VAL A 387 -0.81 -23.90 -12.07
N GLY A 388 -1.79 -24.55 -11.44
CA GLY A 388 -1.59 -25.60 -10.46
C GLY A 388 -1.61 -25.15 -9.00
N PRO A 389 -1.47 -26.09 -8.05
CA PRO A 389 -1.75 -25.87 -6.63
C PRO A 389 -0.68 -25.06 -5.88
N SER A 390 0.41 -24.67 -6.54
CA SER A 390 1.56 -24.01 -5.91
C SER A 390 1.86 -22.62 -6.49
N ALA A 391 0.93 -22.07 -7.29
CA ALA A 391 1.02 -20.72 -7.84
C ALA A 391 1.21 -19.65 -6.74
N ASP A 392 0.36 -19.65 -5.72
CA ASP A 392 0.41 -18.67 -4.62
C ASP A 392 1.73 -18.78 -3.83
N ALA A 393 2.21 -20.00 -3.59
CA ALA A 393 3.48 -20.24 -2.90
C ALA A 393 4.69 -19.72 -3.71
N ALA A 394 4.71 -19.95 -5.03
CA ALA A 394 5.74 -19.41 -5.92
C ALA A 394 5.71 -17.88 -6.00
N TYR A 395 4.51 -17.27 -5.98
CA TYR A 395 4.36 -15.81 -5.94
C TYR A 395 4.85 -15.22 -4.61
N CYS A 396 4.48 -15.82 -3.47
CA CYS A 396 4.97 -15.40 -2.16
C CYS A 396 6.51 -15.50 -2.05
N GLU A 397 7.12 -16.55 -2.60
CA GLU A 397 8.58 -16.70 -2.68
C GLU A 397 9.21 -15.59 -3.54
N PHE A 398 8.63 -15.29 -4.71
CA PHE A 398 9.09 -14.21 -5.58
C PHE A 398 9.00 -12.83 -4.91
N VAL A 399 7.88 -12.51 -4.25
CA VAL A 399 7.72 -11.23 -3.53
C VAL A 399 8.69 -11.12 -2.36
N SER A 400 8.82 -12.17 -1.55
CA SER A 400 9.66 -12.15 -0.35
C SER A 400 11.17 -12.19 -0.63
N GLN A 401 11.61 -12.79 -1.74
CA GLN A 401 13.02 -12.90 -2.10
C GLN A 401 13.43 -11.90 -3.19
N HIS A 402 12.76 -11.91 -4.34
CA HIS A 402 13.19 -11.15 -5.51
C HIS A 402 12.74 -9.69 -5.40
N VAL A 403 11.45 -9.42 -5.19
CA VAL A 403 10.92 -8.04 -5.11
C VAL A 403 11.54 -7.31 -3.91
N LEU A 404 11.66 -7.97 -2.75
CA LEU A 404 12.33 -7.39 -1.59
C LEU A 404 13.80 -7.06 -1.87
N SER A 405 14.55 -7.98 -2.50
CA SER A 405 15.96 -7.74 -2.85
C SER A 405 16.13 -6.59 -3.85
N GLN A 406 15.30 -6.54 -4.91
CA GLN A 406 15.29 -5.44 -5.87
C GLN A 406 14.92 -4.11 -5.20
N THR A 407 13.97 -4.10 -4.27
CA THR A 407 13.57 -2.90 -3.51
C THR A 407 14.72 -2.40 -2.64
N ILE A 408 15.41 -3.30 -1.91
CA ILE A 408 16.58 -2.96 -1.10
C ILE A 408 17.65 -2.32 -2.00
N GLN A 409 18.04 -2.96 -3.11
CA GLN A 409 19.06 -2.43 -4.02
C GLN A 409 18.66 -1.05 -4.61
N ARG A 410 17.39 -0.87 -5.03
CA ARG A 410 16.89 0.43 -5.50
C ARG A 410 16.97 1.52 -4.42
N THR A 411 16.63 1.20 -3.17
CA THR A 411 16.72 2.16 -2.05
C THR A 411 18.16 2.45 -1.64
N GLU A 412 19.08 1.48 -1.70
CA GLU A 412 20.51 1.69 -1.46
C GLU A 412 21.12 2.65 -2.50
N ILE A 413 20.81 2.46 -3.79
CA ILE A 413 21.25 3.36 -4.88
C ILE A 413 20.68 4.77 -4.68
N THR A 414 19.39 4.88 -4.35
CA THR A 414 18.72 6.16 -4.07
C THR A 414 19.34 6.88 -2.86
N ASN A 415 19.64 6.14 -1.78
CA ASN A 415 20.30 6.65 -0.58
C ASN A 415 21.74 7.08 -0.87
N ALA A 416 22.48 6.35 -1.70
CA ALA A 416 23.83 6.71 -2.10
C ALA A 416 23.86 8.03 -2.89
N ALA A 417 22.92 8.20 -3.84
CA ALA A 417 22.73 9.45 -4.58
C ALA A 417 22.35 10.61 -3.64
N HIS A 418 21.38 10.41 -2.75
CA HIS A 418 20.97 11.42 -1.77
C HIS A 418 22.14 11.85 -0.85
N MET A 419 22.91 10.89 -0.34
CA MET A 419 24.09 11.17 0.49
C MET A 419 25.21 11.88 -0.31
N ALA A 420 25.29 11.71 -1.63
CA ALA A 420 26.20 12.49 -2.47
C ALA A 420 25.73 13.94 -2.65
N GLU A 421 24.43 14.15 -2.89
CA GLU A 421 23.80 15.47 -2.97
C GLU A 421 23.93 16.25 -1.65
N VAL A 422 23.67 15.62 -0.51
CA VAL A 422 23.81 16.22 0.83
C VAL A 422 25.26 16.64 1.08
N ARG A 423 26.25 15.76 0.85
CA ARG A 423 27.68 16.13 0.99
C ARG A 423 28.09 17.29 0.07
N ALA A 424 27.52 17.37 -1.13
CA ALA A 424 27.75 18.49 -2.04
C ALA A 424 27.12 19.81 -1.54
N LEU A 425 25.98 19.75 -0.87
CA LEU A 425 25.36 20.90 -0.19
C LEU A 425 26.12 21.31 1.08
N GLU A 426 26.55 20.35 1.91
CA GLU A 426 27.41 20.61 3.08
C GLU A 426 28.71 21.30 2.66
N LYS A 427 29.35 20.85 1.58
CA LYS A 427 30.53 21.52 1.02
C LYS A 427 30.24 22.97 0.63
N LYS A 428 29.14 23.22 -0.10
CA LYS A 428 28.71 24.59 -0.47
C LYS A 428 28.40 25.46 0.76
N MET A 429 27.79 24.89 1.79
CA MET A 429 27.50 25.56 3.06
C MET A 429 28.78 25.93 3.80
N ASN A 430 29.77 25.03 3.85
CA ASN A 430 31.08 25.30 4.45
C ASN A 430 31.85 26.37 3.66
N ASP A 431 31.86 26.30 2.33
CA ASP A 431 32.45 27.32 1.45
C ASP A 431 31.80 28.71 1.65
N LEU A 432 30.49 28.75 1.88
CA LEU A 432 29.75 29.98 2.22
C LEU A 432 30.05 30.47 3.63
N SER A 433 30.12 29.57 4.61
CA SER A 433 30.46 29.89 6.01
C SER A 433 31.85 30.52 6.12
N VAL A 434 32.85 29.98 5.40
CA VAL A 434 34.19 30.57 5.30
C VAL A 434 34.15 31.98 4.69
N LYS A 435 33.37 32.19 3.62
CA LYS A 435 33.19 33.53 3.01
C LYS A 435 32.53 34.52 3.97
N VAL A 436 31.52 34.09 4.73
CA VAL A 436 30.86 34.91 5.75
C VAL A 436 31.83 35.25 6.89
N ALA A 437 32.62 34.31 7.38
CA ALA A 437 33.62 34.56 8.41
C ALA A 437 34.70 35.56 7.95
N VAL A 438 35.15 35.47 6.70
CA VAL A 438 36.09 36.46 6.10
C VAL A 438 35.43 37.84 5.99
N ALA A 439 34.18 37.91 5.52
CA ALA A 439 33.46 39.18 5.41
C ALA A 439 33.19 39.83 6.78
N GLN A 440 32.87 39.02 7.80
CA GLN A 440 32.68 39.48 9.18
C GLN A 440 34.00 40.02 9.75
N GLY A 441 35.11 39.29 9.61
CA GLY A 441 36.42 39.76 10.07
C GLY A 441 36.88 41.06 9.37
N GLN A 442 36.52 41.25 8.09
CA GLN A 442 36.73 42.52 7.38
C GLN A 442 35.85 43.65 7.93
N ALA A 443 34.58 43.37 8.26
CA ALA A 443 33.66 44.33 8.85
C ALA A 443 34.09 44.75 10.26
N ASP A 444 34.50 43.79 11.10
CA ASP A 444 34.99 44.03 12.46
C ASP A 444 36.28 44.88 12.44
N ALA A 445 37.24 44.53 11.57
CA ALA A 445 38.46 45.32 11.38
C ALA A 445 38.17 46.75 10.87
N MET A 446 37.20 46.91 9.96
CA MET A 446 36.77 48.23 9.49
C MET A 446 36.05 49.04 10.58
N GLN A 447 35.27 48.38 11.44
CA GLN A 447 34.62 49.01 12.60
C GLN A 447 35.66 49.45 13.64
N GLU A 448 36.67 48.64 13.93
CA GLU A 448 37.77 49.02 14.83
C GLU A 448 38.58 50.19 14.28
N LEU A 449 38.89 50.20 12.99
CA LEU A 449 39.57 51.33 12.34
C LEU A 449 38.72 52.61 12.39
N SER A 450 37.39 52.48 12.25
CA SER A 450 36.45 53.58 12.39
C SER A 450 36.37 54.12 13.82
N THR A 451 36.38 53.25 14.85
CA THR A 451 36.34 53.71 16.26
C THR A 451 37.66 54.35 16.68
N GLN A 452 38.81 53.81 16.24
CA GLN A 452 40.12 54.44 16.45
C GLN A 452 40.17 55.84 15.80
N GLN A 453 39.67 55.98 14.57
CA GLN A 453 39.60 57.28 13.89
C GLN A 453 38.66 58.25 14.60
N GLN A 454 37.51 57.78 15.10
CA GLN A 454 36.57 58.58 15.89
C GLN A 454 37.18 59.07 17.20
N GLN A 455 37.85 58.19 17.97
CA GLN A 455 38.56 58.55 19.20
C GLN A 455 39.65 59.59 18.96
N LYS A 456 40.41 59.46 17.85
CA LYS A 456 41.42 60.43 17.44
C LYS A 456 40.82 61.80 17.13
N CYS A 457 39.68 61.84 16.42
CA CYS A 457 38.96 63.08 16.16
C CYS A 457 38.43 63.70 17.46
N GLU A 458 37.86 62.90 18.37
CA GLU A 458 37.33 63.38 19.66
C GLU A 458 38.43 63.95 20.57
N LEU A 459 39.60 63.31 20.62
CA LEU A 459 40.78 63.85 21.31
C LEU A 459 41.24 65.17 20.70
N GLY A 460 41.29 65.26 19.37
CA GLY A 460 41.63 66.51 18.67
C GLY A 460 40.64 67.66 18.94
N VAL A 461 39.35 67.36 19.07
CA VAL A 461 38.33 68.34 19.49
C VAL A 461 38.56 68.77 20.93
N LYS A 462 38.77 67.84 21.87
CA LYS A 462 39.04 68.16 23.29
C LYS A 462 40.32 69.01 23.46
N GLU A 463 41.38 68.73 22.71
CA GLU A 463 42.58 69.57 22.70
C GLU A 463 42.30 70.98 22.17
N ALA A 464 41.47 71.11 21.12
CA ALA A 464 41.08 72.40 20.58
C ALA A 464 40.19 73.20 21.56
N GLU A 465 39.22 72.54 22.21
CA GLU A 465 38.38 73.13 23.26
C GLU A 465 39.23 73.63 24.43
N GLN A 466 40.22 72.85 24.88
CA GLN A 466 41.15 73.27 25.94
C GLN A 466 41.99 74.49 25.54
N ARG A 467 42.45 74.56 24.28
CA ARG A 467 43.16 75.76 23.77
C ARG A 467 42.25 76.99 23.75
N CYS A 468 41.04 76.87 23.20
CA CYS A 468 40.05 77.95 23.21
C CYS A 468 39.68 78.39 24.62
N ALA A 469 39.54 77.47 25.59
CA ALA A 469 39.28 77.80 26.98
C ALA A 469 40.45 78.56 27.65
N ALA A 470 41.70 78.17 27.34
CA ALA A 470 42.88 78.89 27.80
C ALA A 470 42.96 80.31 27.21
N GLU A 471 42.68 80.46 25.91
CA GLU A 471 42.60 81.77 25.24
C GLU A 471 41.49 82.66 25.83
N LEU A 472 40.29 82.11 26.04
CA LEU A 472 39.18 82.83 26.71
C LEU A 472 39.55 83.29 28.12
N THR A 473 40.29 82.48 28.88
CA THR A 473 40.77 82.84 30.23
C THR A 473 41.82 83.97 30.17
N GLY A 474 42.71 83.94 29.17
CA GLY A 474 43.65 85.03 28.89
C GLY A 474 42.96 86.33 28.49
N LEU A 475 41.90 86.25 27.68
CA LEU A 475 41.08 87.42 27.33
C LEU A 475 40.29 87.94 28.54
N HIS A 476 39.72 87.08 29.37
CA HIS A 476 38.98 87.47 30.57
C HIS A 476 39.86 88.23 31.57
N SER A 477 41.04 87.69 31.89
CA SER A 477 41.99 88.36 32.78
C SER A 477 42.49 89.70 32.23
N THR A 478 42.63 89.83 30.90
CA THR A 478 42.92 91.11 30.24
C THR A 478 41.77 92.12 30.38
N LEU A 479 40.52 91.65 30.31
CA LEU A 479 39.31 92.45 30.45
C LEU A 479 39.10 92.89 31.91
N GLU A 480 39.36 92.01 32.90
CA GLU A 480 39.42 92.37 34.32
C GLU A 480 40.47 93.44 34.60
N PHE A 481 41.69 93.29 34.06
CA PHE A 481 42.73 94.32 34.19
C PHE A 481 42.25 95.68 33.65
N LYS A 482 41.63 95.71 32.46
CA LYS A 482 41.06 96.94 31.88
C LYS A 482 39.86 97.49 32.64
N THR A 483 39.09 96.63 33.30
CA THR A 483 37.96 97.03 34.17
C THR A 483 38.47 97.69 35.44
N ASN A 484 39.50 97.13 36.08
CA ASN A 484 40.15 97.72 37.25
C ASN A 484 40.82 99.07 36.91
N GLU A 485 41.39 99.21 35.70
CA GLU A 485 41.93 100.47 35.19
C GLU A 485 40.83 101.54 35.01
N LEU A 486 39.65 101.16 34.50
CA LEU A 486 38.48 102.04 34.42
C LEU A 486 37.91 102.40 35.80
N GLU A 487 37.89 101.46 36.75
CA GLU A 487 37.44 101.71 38.12
C GLU A 487 38.37 102.70 38.85
N HIS A 488 39.68 102.61 38.62
CA HIS A 488 40.65 103.60 39.11
C HIS A 488 40.37 105.01 38.53
N ILE A 489 40.07 105.11 37.23
CA ILE A 489 39.68 106.37 36.58
C ILE A 489 38.34 106.91 37.12
N LEU A 490 37.36 106.04 37.37
CA LEU A 490 36.06 106.42 37.95
C LEU A 490 36.20 106.93 39.38
N ASN A 491 37.05 106.31 40.21
CA ASN A 491 37.35 106.79 41.56
C ASN A 491 38.11 108.13 41.56
N HIS A 492 38.99 108.37 40.58
CA HIS A 492 39.60 109.68 40.38
C HIS A 492 38.56 110.75 40.03
N ASN A 493 37.64 110.46 39.08
CA ASN A 493 36.55 111.36 38.71
C ASN A 493 35.54 111.60 39.86
N ALA A 494 35.25 110.59 40.68
CA ALA A 494 34.44 110.74 41.89
C ALA A 494 35.10 111.65 42.93
N THR A 495 36.43 111.65 43.00
CA THR A 495 37.21 112.55 43.88
C THR A 495 37.16 113.98 43.37
N MET A 496 37.30 114.21 42.05
CA MET A 496 37.09 115.52 41.41
C MET A 496 35.66 116.04 41.61
N LYS A 497 34.65 115.16 41.57
CA LYS A 497 33.25 115.52 41.81
C LYS A 497 33.01 116.01 43.24
N ARG A 498 33.63 115.41 44.26
CA ARG A 498 33.55 115.90 45.66
C ARG A 498 34.14 117.30 45.86
N LEU A 499 35.17 117.66 45.09
CA LEU A 499 35.73 119.02 45.09
C LEU A 499 34.77 120.04 44.43
N ALA A 500 34.04 119.64 43.38
CA ALA A 500 33.00 120.47 42.77
C ALA A 500 31.77 120.64 43.68
N ASP A 501 31.32 119.56 44.32
CA ASP A 501 30.11 119.53 45.17
C ASP A 501 30.25 120.36 46.47
N THR A 502 31.46 120.84 46.81
CA THR A 502 31.68 121.75 47.96
C THR A 502 31.50 123.23 47.58
N ALA A 503 31.41 123.57 46.28
CA ALA A 503 31.39 124.95 45.78
C ALA A 503 30.00 125.47 45.35
N GLN A 504 28.96 124.63 45.29
CA GLN A 504 27.61 125.04 44.88
C GLN A 504 26.49 124.47 45.78
N GLN A 505 26.37 125.01 46.99
CA GLN A 505 25.12 124.94 47.76
C GLN A 505 24.12 125.97 47.22
N GLY A 506 23.29 125.57 46.24
CA GLY A 506 22.32 126.46 45.59
C GLY A 506 21.19 125.70 44.87
N GLN A 507 20.06 125.55 45.57
CA GLN A 507 18.74 125.12 45.06
C GLN A 507 18.55 123.73 44.39
N TYR A 508 17.94 122.86 45.20
CA TYR A 508 16.82 121.94 44.90
C TYR A 508 17.01 120.63 44.12
N ARG A 509 16.48 119.58 44.79
CA ARG A 509 16.32 118.19 44.37
C ARG A 509 15.03 117.95 43.56
N ALA A 510 14.96 116.72 43.03
CA ALA A 510 13.78 115.87 42.87
C ALA A 510 12.95 116.04 41.58
N THR A 511 12.48 114.98 40.91
CA THR A 511 12.70 113.51 40.99
C THR A 511 12.19 112.93 39.65
N GLU A 512 12.84 112.00 38.94
CA GLU A 512 13.14 110.58 39.23
C GLU A 512 11.94 109.61 39.09
N PHE A 513 12.15 108.47 38.39
CA PHE A 513 11.29 107.27 38.20
C PHE A 513 9.89 107.47 37.55
N ALA A 514 9.38 106.62 36.64
CA ALA A 514 9.53 105.16 36.55
C ALA A 514 9.30 104.60 35.12
N LEU A 515 9.78 103.38 34.88
CA LEU A 515 9.52 102.55 33.70
C LEU A 515 8.43 101.49 33.97
N SER A 516 7.88 100.93 32.88
CA SER A 516 7.16 99.64 32.75
C SER A 516 5.64 99.69 32.59
N ALA A 517 5.17 99.28 31.40
CA ALA A 517 3.86 98.66 31.18
C ALA A 517 3.94 97.72 29.96
N PHE A 518 3.29 96.55 30.05
CA PHE A 518 3.44 95.42 29.13
C PHE A 518 2.44 95.45 27.94
N ALA A 519 2.78 94.75 26.85
CA ALA A 519 1.81 94.31 25.84
C ALA A 519 1.31 92.89 26.16
N GLN A 520 -0.01 92.67 26.06
CA GLN A 520 -0.66 91.39 26.38
C GLN A 520 -0.85 90.51 25.13
N VAL A 521 -0.76 89.18 25.30
CA VAL A 521 -1.00 88.16 24.27
C VAL A 521 -2.07 87.20 24.78
N LEU A 522 -3.12 86.95 23.99
CA LEU A 522 -4.16 85.98 24.32
C LEU A 522 -3.92 84.67 23.56
N CYS A 523 -3.94 83.53 24.26
CA CYS A 523 -3.69 82.22 23.66
C CYS A 523 -4.49 81.10 24.34
N GLY A 524 -4.96 80.10 23.58
CA GLY A 524 -5.79 79.02 24.11
C GLY A 524 -6.32 78.05 23.05
N TYR A 525 -6.87 76.91 23.49
CA TYR A 525 -7.43 75.89 22.59
C TYR A 525 -8.87 76.20 22.20
N LEU A 526 -9.18 76.10 20.90
CA LEU A 526 -10.54 76.14 20.34
C LEU A 526 -10.75 74.96 19.39
N ILE A 527 -12.01 74.54 19.21
CA ILE A 527 -12.37 73.47 18.28
C ILE A 527 -12.88 74.11 16.97
N LYS A 528 -12.20 73.84 15.86
CA LYS A 528 -12.52 74.34 14.52
C LYS A 528 -13.26 73.27 13.71
N GLN A 529 -14.25 73.70 12.93
CA GLN A 529 -14.87 72.84 11.92
C GLN A 529 -13.97 72.74 10.68
N HIS A 530 -13.63 71.52 10.27
CA HIS A 530 -12.91 71.22 9.02
C HIS A 530 -13.86 70.54 8.03
N MET A 531 -14.07 71.15 6.87
CA MET A 531 -14.71 70.51 5.71
C MET A 531 -13.67 69.61 5.05
N ALA A 532 -13.87 68.29 5.07
CA ALA A 532 -13.01 67.34 4.39
C ALA A 532 -13.75 66.74 3.18
N PRO A 533 -13.13 66.65 1.98
CA PRO A 533 -13.76 66.00 0.84
C PRO A 533 -13.98 64.50 1.13
N GLY A 534 -15.23 64.09 1.26
CA GLY A 534 -15.60 62.68 1.37
C GLY A 534 -15.58 62.01 0.00
N ALA A 535 -14.97 60.83 -0.09
CA ALA A 535 -15.11 59.96 -1.26
C ALA A 535 -16.60 59.62 -1.45
N GLY A 536 -17.23 60.21 -2.48
CA GLY A 536 -18.68 60.12 -2.72
C GLY A 536 -19.46 61.44 -2.66
N GLY A 537 -18.81 62.60 -2.68
CA GLY A 537 -19.48 63.89 -2.98
C GLY A 537 -20.36 64.49 -1.88
N SER A 538 -20.44 63.88 -0.71
CA SER A 538 -21.09 64.45 0.48
C SER A 538 -20.03 64.99 1.46
N THR A 539 -20.03 66.30 1.69
CA THR A 539 -19.11 66.96 2.62
C THR A 539 -19.47 66.66 4.07
N ARG A 540 -18.61 65.89 4.77
CA ARG A 540 -18.80 65.55 6.19
C ARG A 540 -17.94 66.46 7.07
N ALA A 541 -18.59 67.29 7.88
CA ALA A 541 -17.90 68.18 8.82
C ALA A 541 -17.14 67.37 9.88
N LYS A 542 -15.82 67.64 10.02
CA LYS A 542 -14.95 67.02 11.01
C LYS A 542 -14.45 68.10 11.97
N TRP A 543 -14.77 67.98 13.25
CA TRP A 543 -14.35 68.95 14.26
C TRP A 543 -12.97 68.59 14.81
N GLN A 544 -12.05 69.56 14.89
CA GLN A 544 -10.67 69.36 15.33
C GLN A 544 -10.24 70.46 16.31
N GLN A 545 -9.62 70.07 17.43
CA GLN A 545 -9.03 71.01 18.39
C GLN A 545 -7.71 71.56 17.83
N ARG A 546 -7.50 72.87 18.01
CA ARG A 546 -6.30 73.63 17.61
C ARG A 546 -5.95 74.68 18.65
N TYR A 547 -4.68 75.05 18.74
CA TYR A 547 -4.18 76.09 19.66
C TYR A 547 -4.13 77.44 18.95
N PHE A 548 -4.97 78.38 19.35
CA PHE A 548 -5.06 79.72 18.76
C PHE A 548 -4.26 80.75 19.59
N VAL A 549 -3.66 81.70 18.89
CA VAL A 549 -2.91 82.82 19.48
C VAL A 549 -3.33 84.11 18.77
N LEU A 550 -3.71 85.12 19.55
CA LEU A 550 -4.08 86.46 19.09
C LEU A 550 -3.02 87.46 19.57
N GLN A 551 -2.32 88.08 18.62
CA GLN A 551 -1.31 89.11 18.85
C GLN A 551 -1.72 90.36 18.07
N GLY A 552 -2.32 91.32 18.78
CA GLY A 552 -2.93 92.49 18.14
C GLY A 552 -4.01 92.08 17.11
N PRO A 553 -3.95 92.56 15.85
CA PRO A 553 -4.89 92.19 14.80
C PRO A 553 -4.60 90.82 14.14
N GLN A 554 -3.53 90.11 14.52
CA GLN A 554 -3.16 88.84 13.89
C GLN A 554 -3.61 87.62 14.71
N LEU A 555 -4.41 86.76 14.07
CA LEU A 555 -4.88 85.49 14.59
C LEU A 555 -4.15 84.33 13.91
N SER A 556 -3.43 83.53 14.68
CA SER A 556 -2.73 82.32 14.21
C SER A 556 -3.26 81.08 14.90
N PHE A 557 -3.18 79.91 14.25
CA PHE A 557 -3.51 78.63 14.88
C PHE A 557 -2.49 77.54 14.56
N TYR A 558 -2.24 76.70 15.57
CA TYR A 558 -1.25 75.63 15.60
C TYR A 558 -1.91 74.30 15.93
N ASP A 559 -1.29 73.19 15.52
CA ASP A 559 -1.79 71.85 15.82
C ASP A 559 -1.72 71.53 17.32
N THR A 560 -0.62 71.91 17.98
CA THR A 560 -0.44 71.83 19.44
C THR A 560 0.16 73.13 20.03
N LYS A 561 0.18 73.25 21.36
CA LYS A 561 0.91 74.33 22.06
C LYS A 561 2.44 74.22 21.89
N GLU A 562 2.98 73.01 21.78
CA GLU A 562 4.43 72.82 21.56
C GLU A 562 4.87 73.32 20.18
N ASP A 563 4.01 73.25 19.15
CA ASP A 563 4.33 73.76 17.81
C ASP A 563 4.45 75.29 17.80
N TYR A 564 3.63 75.98 18.60
CA TYR A 564 3.75 77.43 18.85
C TYR A 564 5.08 77.76 19.55
N GLU A 565 5.41 77.05 20.64
CA GLU A 565 6.66 77.25 21.40
C GLU A 565 7.91 76.94 20.57
N ARG A 566 7.79 76.08 19.54
CA ARG A 566 8.86 75.75 18.58
C ARG A 566 8.79 76.56 17.27
N CYS A 567 7.90 77.55 17.18
CA CYS A 567 7.70 78.41 16.01
C CYS A 567 7.50 77.66 14.67
N ARG A 568 6.84 76.50 14.69
CA ARG A 568 6.47 75.76 13.47
C ARG A 568 5.00 76.01 13.12
N SER A 569 4.75 76.72 12.02
CA SER A 569 3.40 76.87 11.44
C SER A 569 3.45 76.63 9.94
N ASP A 570 2.59 75.72 9.46
CA ASP A 570 2.29 75.56 8.04
C ASP A 570 1.15 76.50 7.57
N ASN A 571 0.56 77.29 8.48
CA ASN A 571 -0.54 78.21 8.19
C ASN A 571 -0.09 79.68 8.31
N PRO A 572 -0.42 80.56 7.35
CA PRO A 572 -0.14 81.98 7.45
C PRO A 572 -1.02 82.66 8.51
N PRO A 573 -0.53 83.71 9.19
CA PRO A 573 -1.32 84.50 10.14
C PRO A 573 -2.50 85.18 9.43
N MET A 574 -3.69 85.11 10.03
CA MET A 574 -4.92 85.72 9.51
C MET A 574 -5.14 87.08 10.16
N ASP A 575 -5.33 88.13 9.37
CA ASP A 575 -5.72 89.44 9.87
C ASP A 575 -7.22 89.43 10.20
N VAL A 576 -7.59 89.78 11.43
CA VAL A 576 -8.98 89.89 11.88
C VAL A 576 -9.53 91.32 11.83
N THR A 577 -8.77 92.30 11.35
CA THR A 577 -9.23 93.69 11.15
C THR A 577 -10.48 93.72 10.25
N GLY A 578 -11.59 94.29 10.74
CA GLY A 578 -12.86 94.33 10.01
C GLY A 578 -13.63 93.01 9.89
N ALA A 579 -13.19 91.93 10.56
CA ALA A 579 -13.91 90.67 10.58
C ALA A 579 -15.24 90.76 11.35
N THR A 580 -16.29 90.09 10.85
CA THR A 580 -17.59 90.03 11.52
C THR A 580 -17.66 88.78 12.40
N ILE A 581 -17.85 88.98 13.72
CA ILE A 581 -17.93 87.90 14.72
C ILE A 581 -19.38 87.70 15.16
N GLU A 582 -20.00 86.66 14.61
CA GLU A 582 -21.38 86.27 14.91
C GLU A 582 -21.44 85.23 16.05
N ASP A 583 -22.31 85.48 17.02
CA ASP A 583 -22.61 84.53 18.09
C ASP A 583 -23.67 83.54 17.61
N ASN A 584 -23.39 82.23 17.69
CA ASN A 584 -24.39 81.22 17.40
C ASN A 584 -25.34 81.09 18.61
N TYR A 585 -26.62 81.41 18.42
CA TYR A 585 -27.64 81.35 19.48
C TYR A 585 -28.18 79.92 19.74
N ALA A 586 -27.92 78.95 18.85
CA ALA A 586 -28.38 77.57 19.03
C ALA A 586 -27.42 76.69 19.86
N VAL A 587 -26.13 77.05 19.92
CA VAL A 587 -25.11 76.37 20.74
C VAL A 587 -24.33 77.43 21.52
N PRO A 588 -24.52 77.55 22.85
CA PRO A 588 -24.06 78.71 23.61
C PRO A 588 -22.53 78.91 23.58
N GLU A 589 -21.74 77.86 23.37
CA GLU A 589 -20.27 77.85 23.31
C GLU A 589 -19.70 78.04 21.89
N ALA A 590 -20.53 78.10 20.85
CA ALA A 590 -20.09 78.23 19.45
C ALA A 590 -20.21 79.68 18.92
N PHE A 591 -19.28 80.08 18.06
CA PHE A 591 -19.28 81.37 17.36
C PHE A 591 -18.62 81.23 15.99
N SER A 592 -18.87 82.18 15.08
CA SER A 592 -18.21 82.23 13.76
C SER A 592 -17.46 83.54 13.57
N VAL A 593 -16.34 83.45 12.84
CA VAL A 593 -15.54 84.59 12.39
C VAL A 593 -15.55 84.58 10.87
N SER A 594 -16.14 85.61 10.27
CA SER A 594 -16.17 85.83 8.82
C SER A 594 -15.27 87.02 8.47
N PHE A 595 -14.38 86.84 7.50
CA PHE A 595 -13.44 87.85 7.06
C PHE A 595 -14.07 88.67 5.92
N HIS A 596 -13.75 89.96 5.83
CA HIS A 596 -14.34 90.86 4.83
C HIS A 596 -13.71 90.71 3.42
N ASP A 597 -12.57 90.04 3.36
CA ASP A 597 -11.80 89.77 2.14
C ASP A 597 -11.97 88.27 1.80
N ASP A 598 -12.45 87.94 0.59
CA ASP A 598 -12.81 86.57 0.12
C ASP A 598 -11.64 85.55 0.08
N LYS A 599 -10.50 85.88 0.69
CA LYS A 599 -9.28 85.06 0.77
C LYS A 599 -9.35 83.94 1.80
N TYR A 600 -10.28 84.02 2.77
CA TYR A 600 -10.40 83.04 3.86
C TYR A 600 -11.85 82.59 4.08
N TYR A 601 -12.09 81.28 4.05
CA TYR A 601 -13.39 80.71 4.41
C TYR A 601 -13.77 81.05 5.87
N PRO A 602 -15.06 81.33 6.15
CA PRO A 602 -15.51 81.67 7.49
C PRO A 602 -15.25 80.53 8.48
N LEU A 603 -14.68 80.85 9.63
CA LEU A 603 -14.29 79.90 10.66
C LEU A 603 -15.46 79.66 11.63
N GLN A 604 -16.01 78.46 11.66
CA GLN A 604 -16.86 78.01 12.76
C GLN A 604 -16.00 77.47 13.90
N LEU A 605 -16.08 78.10 15.07
CA LEU A 605 -15.27 77.83 16.25
C LEU A 605 -16.16 77.50 17.46
N HIS A 606 -15.70 76.59 18.31
CA HIS A 606 -16.37 76.17 19.53
C HIS A 606 -15.40 76.23 20.70
N ALA A 607 -15.76 76.97 21.75
CA ALA A 607 -14.97 77.07 22.98
C ALA A 607 -15.25 75.90 23.93
N LYS A 608 -14.41 75.73 24.95
CA LYS A 608 -14.61 74.70 25.99
C LYS A 608 -15.66 75.10 27.04
N SER A 609 -15.93 76.39 27.21
CA SER A 609 -16.99 76.93 28.06
C SER A 609 -17.49 78.28 27.55
N ARG A 610 -18.61 78.75 28.11
CA ARG A 610 -19.25 80.02 27.75
C ARG A 610 -18.38 81.23 28.11
N GLU A 611 -17.64 81.15 29.20
CA GLU A 611 -16.73 82.20 29.70
C GLU A 611 -15.55 82.37 28.75
N VAL A 612 -14.95 81.25 28.32
CA VAL A 612 -13.85 81.23 27.33
C VAL A 612 -14.33 81.79 25.99
N LYS A 613 -15.54 81.45 25.54
CA LYS A 613 -16.13 82.09 24.34
C LYS A 613 -16.25 83.60 24.52
N GLN A 614 -16.74 84.08 25.66
CA GLN A 614 -16.91 85.53 25.89
C GLN A 614 -15.57 86.28 25.90
N GLU A 615 -14.52 85.69 26.47
CA GLU A 615 -13.16 86.26 26.45
C GLU A 615 -12.59 86.34 25.02
N TRP A 616 -12.72 85.26 24.24
CA TRP A 616 -12.30 85.23 22.84
C TRP A 616 -13.11 86.20 21.98
N VAL A 617 -14.44 86.20 22.08
CA VAL A 617 -15.32 87.08 21.29
C VAL A 617 -15.11 88.56 21.66
N ARG A 618 -14.90 88.90 22.94
CA ARG A 618 -14.53 90.27 23.35
C ARG A 618 -13.19 90.69 22.75
N SER A 619 -12.18 89.84 22.84
CA SER A 619 -10.82 90.16 22.38
C SER A 619 -10.72 90.22 20.86
N LEU A 620 -11.44 89.35 20.15
CA LEU A 620 -11.57 89.39 18.69
C LEU A 620 -12.36 90.62 18.21
N ARG A 621 -13.43 91.04 18.90
CA ARG A 621 -14.12 92.30 18.59
C ARG A 621 -13.23 93.53 18.84
N ALA A 622 -12.39 93.50 19.88
CA ALA A 622 -11.42 94.56 20.15
C ALA A 622 -10.28 94.62 19.10
N ALA A 623 -9.83 93.45 18.60
CA ALA A 623 -8.85 93.36 17.52
C ALA A 623 -9.43 93.73 16.15
N ALA A 624 -10.67 93.31 15.86
CA ALA A 624 -11.35 93.60 14.59
C ALA A 624 -11.76 95.08 14.47
N GLY A 625 -12.16 95.71 15.58
CA GLY A 625 -12.50 97.14 15.66
C GLY A 625 -11.29 98.06 15.83
N GLY A 626 -10.22 97.83 15.06
CA GLY A 626 -8.95 98.56 15.14
C GLY A 626 -9.13 100.09 15.23
N GLN A 627 -8.42 100.72 16.17
CA GLN A 627 -8.68 102.07 16.69
C GLN A 627 -8.96 103.13 15.60
N ALA A 628 -10.23 103.50 15.47
CA ALA A 628 -10.69 104.61 14.62
C ALA A 628 -11.69 105.51 15.36
N THR A 629 -11.19 106.24 16.38
CA THR A 629 -11.88 107.41 16.98
C THR A 629 -10.92 108.58 17.15
N ALA A 630 -10.32 109.00 16.04
CA ALA A 630 -9.76 110.34 15.90
C ALA A 630 -10.78 111.24 15.19
N GLN A 631 -10.80 112.54 15.56
CA GLN A 631 -11.73 113.59 15.13
C GLN A 631 -13.16 113.50 15.73
N GLY A 632 -13.76 114.61 16.15
CA GLY A 632 -13.22 115.98 16.24
C GLY A 632 -14.27 117.03 16.62
N GLY A 633 -13.80 118.24 16.91
CA GLY A 633 -14.63 119.43 17.19
C GLY A 633 -14.11 120.24 18.39
N ALA A 634 -13.92 121.56 18.31
CA ALA A 634 -13.96 122.44 17.14
C ALA A 634 -13.09 123.70 17.37
N ALA A 635 -12.86 124.44 16.28
CA ALA A 635 -12.17 125.73 16.13
C ALA A 635 -12.23 126.71 17.33
N CYS A 636 -11.22 127.57 17.57
CA CYS A 636 -10.95 128.74 16.72
C CYS A 636 -9.62 129.48 17.04
N SER A 637 -9.05 130.13 16.01
CA SER A 637 -8.21 131.36 16.05
C SER A 637 -6.89 131.39 16.84
N ALA A 638 -5.83 132.10 16.41
CA ALA A 638 -5.46 132.67 15.10
C ALA A 638 -4.00 133.20 15.17
N PHE A 639 -3.35 133.41 14.00
CA PHE A 639 -2.11 134.20 13.80
C PHE A 639 -0.82 133.67 14.49
N SER A 640 0.40 133.81 13.96
CA SER A 640 0.87 134.38 12.69
C SER A 640 2.29 133.86 12.39
N SER A 641 2.72 133.97 11.11
CA SER A 641 4.11 134.19 10.62
C SER A 641 5.32 133.51 11.32
N SER A 642 6.31 132.89 10.69
CA SER A 642 6.68 132.49 9.32
C SER A 642 8.22 132.43 9.29
N SER A 643 8.80 131.48 8.54
CA SER A 643 10.07 131.68 7.79
C SER A 643 11.41 131.80 8.59
N ILE A 644 12.58 131.34 8.12
CA ILE A 644 13.02 130.92 6.78
C ILE A 644 14.08 129.76 6.84
N ARG A 645 13.93 128.86 5.86
CA ARG A 645 14.86 127.95 5.12
C ARG A 645 16.33 128.42 4.88
N PRO A 646 17.17 127.75 4.03
CA PRO A 646 17.26 126.34 3.52
C PRO A 646 18.72 125.78 3.73
N SER A 647 19.30 124.74 3.10
CA SER A 647 19.15 124.11 1.76
C SER A 647 20.04 122.84 1.56
N ALA A 648 19.59 121.92 0.68
CA ALA A 648 20.41 121.11 -0.28
C ALA A 648 21.49 120.11 0.24
N SER A 649 21.94 119.06 -0.46
CA SER A 649 21.46 118.24 -1.61
C SER A 649 22.49 117.13 -1.95
N GLY A 650 22.11 116.04 -2.64
CA GLY A 650 23.04 115.09 -3.33
C GLY A 650 22.95 113.64 -2.85
N LYS A 651 22.70 112.64 -3.73
CA LYS A 651 23.66 111.91 -4.63
C LYS A 651 24.53 110.90 -3.84
N THR A 652 24.80 109.65 -4.27
CA THR A 652 24.69 108.96 -5.58
C THR A 652 24.81 107.42 -5.40
N ASN A 653 24.35 106.64 -6.39
CA ASN A 653 25.03 105.50 -7.10
C ASN A 653 26.22 104.75 -6.43
N ASP A 654 26.53 103.46 -6.68
CA ASP A 654 26.13 102.57 -7.79
C ASP A 654 26.53 101.07 -7.57
N LEU A 655 26.03 100.19 -8.45
CA LEU A 655 26.58 98.88 -8.93
C LEU A 655 26.82 97.70 -7.95
N ASN A 656 27.02 96.44 -8.40
CA ASN A 656 26.25 95.50 -9.28
C ASN A 656 27.09 94.19 -9.47
N SER A 657 26.45 93.04 -9.77
CA SER A 657 27.04 91.87 -10.48
C SER A 657 28.03 90.95 -9.70
N SER A 658 28.21 89.63 -9.95
CA SER A 658 27.42 88.52 -10.54
C SER A 658 28.19 87.18 -10.40
N ALA A 659 27.59 86.05 -10.82
CA ALA A 659 28.19 84.74 -11.16
C ALA A 659 28.66 83.85 -9.97
N VAL A 660 28.10 82.65 -9.72
CA VAL A 660 27.89 81.43 -10.54
C VAL A 660 29.16 80.59 -10.74
N TYR A 661 29.25 79.43 -10.06
CA TYR A 661 29.29 78.10 -10.71
C TYR A 661 29.06 76.96 -9.68
N GLN A 662 28.77 75.75 -10.19
CA GLN A 662 28.30 74.58 -9.42
C GLN A 662 29.41 73.70 -8.83
N GLY A 663 29.07 73.06 -7.70
CA GLY A 663 29.33 71.61 -7.51
C GLY A 663 30.36 71.24 -6.43
N GLU A 664 29.95 70.40 -5.46
CA GLU A 664 30.52 69.06 -5.21
C GLU A 664 29.97 68.33 -3.95
N LYS A 665 29.74 67.00 -4.10
CA LYS A 665 30.08 65.87 -3.20
C LYS A 665 29.43 65.62 -1.80
N LYS A 666 29.23 64.29 -1.58
CA LYS A 666 29.36 63.46 -0.32
C LYS A 666 28.23 63.58 0.74
N VAL A 667 27.49 62.54 1.19
CA VAL A 667 27.79 61.12 1.62
C VAL A 667 28.74 61.05 2.83
N PRO A 668 28.63 60.09 3.79
CA PRO A 668 27.52 59.48 4.54
C PRO A 668 27.57 60.01 6.01
N PRO A 669 27.69 59.26 7.15
CA PRO A 669 27.21 57.93 7.61
C PRO A 669 26.56 57.88 9.03
N SER A 670 26.33 56.64 9.50
CA SER A 670 26.26 56.13 10.88
C SER A 670 24.89 56.12 11.58
N TYR A 671 24.45 55.15 12.40
CA TYR A 671 24.87 53.85 12.97
C TYR A 671 24.41 53.89 14.44
N ALA A 672 23.43 53.07 14.83
CA ALA A 672 23.31 52.56 16.20
C ALA A 672 22.28 51.41 16.22
N GLN A 673 22.61 50.33 16.92
CA GLN A 673 21.74 49.18 17.15
C GLN A 673 20.82 49.44 18.36
N SER A 674 19.68 48.75 18.45
CA SER A 674 19.46 47.75 19.52
C SER A 674 18.07 47.11 19.53
N ALA A 675 18.08 45.77 19.45
CA ALA A 675 17.30 44.78 20.19
C ALA A 675 15.78 44.92 20.49
N SER A 676 15.14 43.75 20.27
CA SER A 676 13.95 43.19 20.94
C SER A 676 12.56 43.61 20.44
N SER A 677 11.86 42.64 19.84
CA SER A 677 10.40 42.60 19.80
C SER A 677 9.90 41.17 19.93
N SER A 678 9.12 41.00 20.98
CA SER A 678 8.46 39.82 21.48
C SER A 678 7.31 39.31 20.58
N TYR A 679 6.96 38.02 20.75
CA TYR A 679 5.66 37.38 20.46
C TYR A 679 5.03 37.46 19.05
N ARG A 680 4.82 36.27 18.45
CA ARG A 680 3.46 35.86 18.05
C ARG A 680 3.27 34.34 18.13
N ALA A 681 2.02 33.92 18.37
CA ALA A 681 1.63 32.54 18.69
C ALA A 681 1.08 31.74 17.49
N GLY A 682 1.08 30.42 17.65
CA GLY A 682 0.20 29.45 16.96
C GLY A 682 0.21 28.15 17.79
N THR A 683 -0.84 27.81 18.55
CA THR A 683 -2.06 27.08 18.16
C THR A 683 -1.82 25.68 17.59
N GLY A 684 -2.17 24.63 18.36
CA GLY A 684 -2.20 23.25 17.85
C GLY A 684 -2.15 22.15 18.93
N THR A 685 -3.33 21.79 19.45
CA THR A 685 -3.78 20.45 19.88
C THR A 685 -2.80 19.25 19.81
N GLY A 686 -2.78 18.30 20.76
CA GLY A 686 -3.65 18.11 21.94
C GLY A 686 -3.26 16.87 22.75
N TYR A 687 -3.82 16.72 23.95
CA TYR A 687 -3.47 15.64 24.89
C TYR A 687 -4.32 14.38 24.67
N ALA A 688 -3.67 13.21 24.71
CA ALA A 688 -4.31 11.94 25.04
C ALA A 688 -3.47 11.27 26.14
N ALA A 689 -4.08 11.04 27.30
CA ALA A 689 -3.43 10.37 28.44
C ALA A 689 -3.84 8.89 28.48
N GLY A 690 -2.89 8.01 28.80
CA GLY A 690 -3.12 6.60 29.02
C GLY A 690 -2.07 6.03 29.96
N ASN A 691 -2.44 5.86 31.24
CA ASN A 691 -1.60 5.19 32.23
C ASN A 691 -1.39 3.72 31.87
N SER A 692 -0.19 3.20 32.12
CA SER A 692 -0.06 2.03 32.99
C SER A 692 1.29 2.03 33.71
N SER A 693 1.35 1.31 34.83
CA SER A 693 2.34 1.41 35.89
C SER A 693 3.18 0.15 36.07
N SER A 694 4.13 0.22 37.01
CA SER A 694 5.06 -0.80 37.53
C SER A 694 6.38 -0.95 36.73
N GLU A 695 7.53 -1.18 37.35
CA GLU A 695 7.81 -1.42 38.77
C GLU A 695 9.24 -0.95 39.16
N ILE A 696 9.47 -0.51 40.40
CA ILE A 696 10.78 -0.07 40.92
C ILE A 696 11.14 -0.90 42.15
N TYR A 697 12.26 -1.62 42.10
CA TYR A 697 13.19 -2.01 43.19
C TYR A 697 14.21 -2.97 42.54
N GLY A 698 15.53 -2.98 42.81
CA GLY A 698 16.38 -2.18 43.67
C GLY A 698 17.86 -2.49 43.33
N PRO A 699 18.86 -1.81 43.94
CA PRO A 699 20.22 -1.78 43.42
C PRO A 699 21.14 -2.88 43.98
N THR A 700 22.21 -3.21 43.23
CA THR A 700 23.52 -3.56 43.81
C THR A 700 24.61 -3.42 42.75
N GLY A 701 25.73 -2.80 43.11
CA GLY A 701 26.90 -2.66 42.24
C GLY A 701 27.81 -3.89 42.29
N GLY A 702 28.52 -4.16 41.19
CA GLY A 702 29.56 -5.18 41.11
C GLY A 702 30.65 -4.74 40.15
N ALA A 703 31.79 -4.31 40.68
CA ALA A 703 32.94 -3.89 39.90
C ALA A 703 33.96 -5.02 39.77
N GLY A 704 34.59 -5.13 38.59
CA GLY A 704 35.82 -5.90 38.38
C GLY A 704 35.63 -7.40 38.09
N GLY A 705 36.50 -7.94 37.24
CA GLY A 705 36.53 -9.37 36.92
C GLY A 705 37.01 -9.65 35.50
N SER A 706 38.32 -9.61 35.27
CA SER A 706 38.92 -9.96 33.98
C SER A 706 39.21 -11.47 33.89
N ARG A 707 39.17 -12.00 32.65
CA ARG A 707 39.94 -13.15 32.12
C ARG A 707 39.53 -14.64 32.36
N TYR A 708 39.49 -15.30 31.19
CA TYR A 708 40.08 -16.61 30.81
C TYR A 708 39.33 -17.96 30.97
N MET A 709 39.53 -18.76 29.91
CA MET A 709 39.38 -20.23 29.73
C MET A 709 37.95 -20.81 29.73
N GLN A 710 37.48 -21.30 28.58
CA GLN A 710 37.74 -22.65 27.98
C GLN A 710 37.04 -23.80 28.73
N MET A 711 35.92 -24.25 28.17
CA MET A 711 35.83 -25.51 27.41
C MET A 711 34.87 -25.32 26.23
#